data_AF-A0A3B8YVU9-F1
#
_entry.id   AF-A0A3B8YVU9-F1
#
_cell.length_a   1.000
_cell.length_b   1.000
_cell.length_c   1.000
_cell.angle_alpha   90.00
_cell.angle_beta   90.00
_cell.angle_gamma   90.00
#
_symmetry.space_group_name_H-M   'P 1'
#
loop_
_entity.id
_entity.type
_entity.pdbx_description
1 polymer ?
#
loop_
_entity_poly.entity_id
_entity_poly.type
_entity_poly.pdbx_seq_one_letter_code
_entity_poly.pdbx_strand_id
1 'polypeptide(L)'
;MKKGTYVFQRGASLWCASLSFLVLALIAVSSPQSQASPYPTTMRDFLASGTQPLMLDHPISDPSSCTNCHSDYNQDEVEPYRNWAGSMMAQSGRDPLFWAALAVANQDADHSGETCLRCHLPGGWLQGRSSPEDGSQMTAADREGVQCNICHRMVDPLGVAGAPAEDAAILAALTEPVMIFANAMMVIDPKDRMRGPFDVVADNGGDPHLPNRSTLISPFHQSADLCGTCHDLRNTMFTRDSNGDYVINELDEPGNPDEGFPEQLTFTEWKLSEFATNGVVDPRFGGNNPLLTTCQDCHMPDVTGRDAKNAPLRDDMPLHSLLGANTFIPKVLPYHPIFGDEVDAALLDRSAAAATDFLQRSADLSTHLENGELAVRIINRTGHKLPTGYPEGRRMWLHVRAFDADDHLVLESGRYVFATATLIGAEAEPGDVDHDPELEIFQVRMGMTEDWAAEVGKQAGKSFHLVLSNAIFEDRRIPPRGYDEAAFAAVGAEPVGADFADGEYWADAVYDVPGAERAEVTLYYQTSSKEYVEFLKDENTTNASGPILFDLWEEHGKSEPVAMARSVVTADKKIEASCVKNVDRTQAKYLKSWTKTWNVCLLREARGLSCDTASRDEKLNSARADIASRIGGLRDSKCAGEGLTGQSLGHQAVCPAPCSWSTTLNTVEDLGTCAQCLAEAYGGVALESAYGEAPPTFPTTTLSRDAQKCQLLLAKSAEKEALGWAKEISRCEAERLPGDSSLNCQTNRAAALAKLAVKTEKRLSRCKDWTGLAGCGATGNATDAAACIASNLAASIDDFTAAAYPTGSPEGDAS
;
A
#
# COMPACT_ATOMS: atom_id res chain seq x y z
N MET A 1 50.11 53.74 26.81
CA MET A 1 50.48 54.48 28.03
C MET A 1 49.31 55.40 28.42
N LYS A 2 48.87 55.29 29.68
CA LYS A 2 48.22 56.30 30.56
C LYS A 2 47.28 57.34 29.90
N LYS A 3 45.97 57.25 30.13
CA LYS A 3 45.19 57.72 31.31
C LYS A 3 44.80 59.21 31.24
N GLY A 4 43.49 59.43 31.37
CA GLY A 4 42.89 60.55 32.12
C GLY A 4 42.80 61.88 31.37
N THR A 5 41.90 62.81 31.68
CA THR A 5 40.95 62.89 32.80
C THR A 5 40.00 64.05 32.49
N TYR A 6 38.75 63.93 32.93
CA TYR A 6 37.74 64.98 32.92
C TYR A 6 38.15 66.21 33.76
N VAL A 7 37.79 67.40 33.30
CA VAL A 7 37.63 68.59 34.15
C VAL A 7 36.31 69.28 33.81
N PHE A 8 35.46 69.40 34.83
CA PHE A 8 34.24 70.19 34.87
C PHE A 8 34.58 71.67 35.10
N GLN A 9 33.92 72.59 34.40
CA GLN A 9 33.73 73.94 34.90
C GLN A 9 32.34 74.48 34.52
N ARG A 10 31.59 74.87 35.55
CA ARG A 10 30.28 75.53 35.48
C ARG A 10 30.45 76.99 35.07
N GLY A 11 29.54 77.49 34.23
CA GLY A 11 29.32 78.92 34.00
C GLY A 11 27.92 79.14 33.42
N ALA A 12 27.01 79.66 34.23
CA ALA A 12 25.64 80.02 33.84
C ALA A 12 25.61 81.38 33.13
N SER A 13 24.76 81.55 32.11
CA SER A 13 24.18 82.84 31.69
C SER A 13 23.07 82.68 30.64
N LEU A 14 21.86 83.09 31.06
CA LEU A 14 20.70 83.68 30.37
C LEU A 14 20.48 83.53 28.84
N TRP A 15 19.35 82.90 28.53
CA TRP A 15 18.23 83.35 27.66
C TRP A 15 18.54 84.28 26.47
N CYS A 16 18.33 83.77 25.24
CA CYS A 16 17.40 84.39 24.30
C CYS A 16 17.00 83.43 23.18
N ALA A 17 15.72 83.44 22.84
CA ALA A 17 15.04 82.53 21.94
C ALA A 17 15.48 82.64 20.47
N SER A 18 15.49 81.51 19.77
CA SER A 18 15.37 81.42 18.32
C SER A 18 14.72 80.08 17.97
N LEU A 19 13.40 80.09 17.72
CA LEU A 19 12.69 78.96 17.13
C LEU A 19 13.32 78.64 15.77
N SER A 20 13.99 77.50 15.67
CA SER A 20 14.22 76.83 14.38
C SER A 20 13.30 75.61 14.35
N PHE A 21 12.23 75.70 13.57
CA PHE A 21 11.40 74.55 13.22
C PHE A 21 12.25 73.57 12.40
N LEU A 22 12.81 72.55 13.07
CA LEU A 22 13.26 71.34 12.39
C LEU A 22 12.02 70.46 12.20
N VAL A 23 11.48 70.44 10.99
CA VAL A 23 10.52 69.41 10.57
C VAL A 23 11.32 68.12 10.43
N LEU A 24 11.42 67.34 11.51
CA LEU A 24 11.73 65.92 11.42
C LEU A 24 10.49 65.26 10.81
N ALA A 25 10.58 64.92 9.52
CA ALA A 25 9.70 63.92 8.95
C ALA A 25 10.00 62.59 9.66
N LEU A 26 9.23 62.28 10.70
CA LEU A 26 9.07 60.93 11.22
C LEU A 26 8.39 60.13 10.10
N ILE A 27 9.21 59.53 9.24
CA ILE A 27 8.77 58.36 8.49
C ILE A 27 8.62 57.29 9.56
N ALA A 28 7.39 57.07 10.03
CA ALA A 28 7.04 55.88 10.75
C ALA A 28 7.25 54.73 9.76
N VAL A 29 8.42 54.09 9.83
CA VAL A 29 8.59 52.76 9.27
C VAL A 29 7.72 51.88 10.17
N SER A 30 6.47 51.68 9.77
CA SER A 30 5.64 50.61 10.31
C SER A 30 6.36 49.32 9.96
N SER A 31 7.15 48.80 10.88
CA SER A 31 7.54 47.39 10.84
C SER A 31 6.26 46.58 10.73
N PRO A 32 6.12 45.65 9.77
CA PRO A 32 4.99 44.73 9.77
C PRO A 32 4.93 44.08 11.16
N GLN A 33 3.83 44.30 11.88
CA GLN A 33 3.59 43.59 13.12
C GLN A 33 3.26 42.16 12.73
N SER A 34 4.21 41.24 12.92
CA SER A 34 3.92 39.81 12.85
C SER A 34 2.74 39.50 13.77
N GLN A 35 1.75 38.78 13.28
CA GLN A 35 0.62 38.35 14.08
C GLN A 35 1.10 37.35 15.15
N ALA A 36 0.45 37.34 16.31
CA ALA A 36 0.80 36.39 17.36
C ALA A 36 0.25 35.01 16.99
N SER A 37 1.03 33.95 17.20
CA SER A 37 0.56 32.56 17.16
C SER A 37 -0.25 32.26 18.43
N PRO A 38 -1.36 31.51 18.34
CA PRO A 38 -1.97 30.95 17.13
C PRO A 38 -2.57 32.01 16.20
N TYR A 39 -2.56 31.75 14.88
CA TYR A 39 -3.29 32.56 13.91
C TYR A 39 -4.79 32.52 14.25
N PRO A 40 -5.49 33.67 14.30
CA PRO A 40 -6.78 33.79 14.97
C PRO A 40 -7.97 33.34 14.09
N THR A 41 -7.92 32.13 13.56
CA THR A 41 -9.06 31.46 12.91
C THR A 41 -10.20 31.22 13.88
N THR A 42 -11.39 30.94 13.36
CA THR A 42 -12.60 30.60 14.10
C THR A 42 -13.10 29.21 13.69
N MET A 43 -14.01 28.63 14.47
CA MET A 43 -14.69 27.38 14.08
C MET A 43 -15.36 27.47 12.69
N ARG A 44 -15.74 28.67 12.24
CA ARG A 44 -16.40 28.85 10.93
C ARG A 44 -15.41 28.66 9.78
N ASP A 45 -14.13 28.97 9.96
CA ASP A 45 -13.09 28.80 8.93
C ASP A 45 -12.86 27.31 8.60
N PHE A 46 -13.11 26.44 9.58
CA PHE A 46 -13.00 24.98 9.46
C PHE A 46 -14.35 24.26 9.27
N LEU A 47 -15.44 25.02 9.08
CA LEU A 47 -16.76 24.44 8.85
C LEU A 47 -16.81 23.75 7.49
N ALA A 48 -17.22 22.48 7.47
CA ALA A 48 -17.44 21.73 6.24
C ALA A 48 -18.83 21.05 6.22
N SER A 49 -19.41 20.92 5.03
CA SER A 49 -20.77 20.37 4.80
C SER A 49 -20.96 18.93 5.30
N GLY A 50 -22.20 18.44 5.28
CA GLY A 50 -22.57 17.09 5.72
C GLY A 50 -23.25 17.08 7.10
N THR A 51 -23.32 15.91 7.73
CA THR A 51 -23.95 15.77 9.05
C THR A 51 -23.13 16.51 10.11
N GLN A 52 -23.77 17.45 10.80
CA GLN A 52 -23.15 18.25 11.86
C GLN A 52 -23.33 17.61 13.24
N PRO A 53 -22.55 18.04 14.26
CA PRO A 53 -22.70 17.54 15.62
C PRO A 53 -24.14 17.67 16.14
N LEU A 54 -24.56 16.68 16.95
CA LEU A 54 -25.88 16.60 17.58
C LEU A 54 -27.06 16.46 16.61
N MET A 55 -26.83 16.11 15.33
CA MET A 55 -27.88 15.84 14.34
C MET A 55 -28.38 14.38 14.32
N LEU A 56 -27.76 13.47 15.08
CA LEU A 56 -28.15 12.05 15.07
C LEU A 56 -29.27 11.77 16.08
N ASP A 57 -30.32 11.06 15.65
CA ASP A 57 -31.35 10.53 16.56
C ASP A 57 -30.79 9.40 17.44
N HIS A 58 -29.92 8.57 16.85
CA HIS A 58 -29.22 7.48 17.53
C HIS A 58 -27.72 7.73 17.50
N PRO A 59 -27.05 7.78 18.66
CA PRO A 59 -25.62 8.04 18.71
C PRO A 59 -24.83 6.95 18.00
N ILE A 60 -23.56 7.25 17.68
CA ILE A 60 -22.62 6.24 17.18
C ILE A 60 -22.46 5.17 18.25
N SER A 61 -22.73 3.92 17.87
CA SER A 61 -22.66 2.78 18.79
C SER A 61 -21.22 2.30 18.94
N ASP A 62 -20.87 1.94 20.17
CA ASP A 62 -19.59 1.29 20.47
C ASP A 62 -19.42 -0.01 19.66
N PRO A 63 -18.22 -0.29 19.11
CA PRO A 63 -17.93 -1.52 18.36
C PRO A 63 -18.24 -2.81 19.14
N SER A 64 -18.20 -2.80 20.48
CA SER A 64 -18.59 -3.92 21.32
C SER A 64 -20.04 -4.36 21.11
N SER A 65 -20.89 -3.49 20.55
CA SER A 65 -22.27 -3.84 20.18
C SER A 65 -22.36 -4.78 18.97
N CYS A 66 -21.27 -4.92 18.20
CA CYS A 66 -21.17 -5.76 17.01
C CYS A 66 -20.49 -7.13 17.27
N THR A 67 -19.65 -7.21 18.30
CA THR A 67 -18.74 -8.37 18.53
C THR A 67 -19.44 -9.68 18.83
N ASN A 68 -20.67 -9.65 19.35
CA ASN A 68 -21.45 -10.87 19.61
C ASN A 68 -21.68 -11.73 18.36
N CYS A 69 -21.68 -11.10 17.18
CA CYS A 69 -21.86 -11.77 15.90
C CYS A 69 -20.64 -11.63 14.97
N HIS A 70 -19.90 -10.52 15.04
CA HIS A 70 -18.80 -10.20 14.11
C HIS A 70 -17.40 -10.46 14.70
N SER A 71 -17.30 -11.29 15.76
CA SER A 71 -16.04 -11.71 16.41
C SER A 71 -16.15 -13.13 16.96
N ASP A 72 -15.01 -13.78 17.17
CA ASP A 72 -14.84 -15.02 17.93
C ASP A 72 -15.67 -16.21 17.41
N TYR A 73 -15.74 -16.37 16.08
CA TYR A 73 -16.43 -17.51 15.45
C TYR A 73 -15.49 -18.48 14.71
N ASN A 74 -14.24 -18.57 15.19
CA ASN A 74 -13.18 -19.47 14.70
C ASN A 74 -12.81 -19.24 13.23
N GLN A 75 -12.84 -17.98 12.79
CA GLN A 75 -12.36 -17.53 11.49
C GLN A 75 -11.48 -16.29 11.66
N ASP A 76 -10.53 -16.36 12.59
CA ASP A 76 -9.69 -15.24 13.06
C ASP A 76 -8.99 -14.46 11.93
N GLU A 77 -8.72 -15.10 10.80
CA GLU A 77 -8.07 -14.52 9.62
C GLU A 77 -9.00 -13.63 8.80
N VAL A 78 -10.32 -13.83 8.87
CA VAL A 78 -11.30 -13.14 8.02
C VAL A 78 -12.40 -12.44 8.81
N GLU A 79 -12.56 -12.71 10.12
CA GLU A 79 -13.62 -12.07 10.89
C GLU A 79 -13.44 -10.54 11.00
N PRO A 80 -14.51 -9.73 10.83
CA PRO A 80 -14.38 -8.28 10.69
C PRO A 80 -13.77 -7.59 11.91
N TYR A 81 -14.22 -7.90 13.13
CA TYR A 81 -13.85 -7.14 14.32
C TYR A 81 -12.34 -7.17 14.59
N ARG A 82 -11.71 -8.35 14.59
CA ARG A 82 -10.28 -8.46 14.91
C ARG A 82 -9.38 -7.84 13.85
N ASN A 83 -9.77 -7.94 12.58
CA ASN A 83 -9.06 -7.30 11.48
C ASN A 83 -9.17 -5.76 11.58
N TRP A 84 -10.36 -5.25 11.87
CA TRP A 84 -10.58 -3.81 12.07
C TRP A 84 -9.85 -3.30 13.32
N ALA A 85 -9.93 -4.00 14.44
CA ALA A 85 -9.37 -3.56 15.72
C ALA A 85 -7.83 -3.43 15.69
N GLY A 86 -7.14 -4.19 14.84
CA GLY A 86 -5.70 -4.02 14.61
C GLY A 86 -5.34 -2.89 13.63
N SER A 87 -6.30 -2.39 12.85
CA SER A 87 -6.07 -1.41 11.79
C SER A 87 -5.90 0.01 12.35
N MET A 88 -5.29 0.90 11.55
CA MET A 88 -5.20 2.32 11.92
C MET A 88 -6.57 3.03 11.94
N MET A 89 -7.62 2.44 11.35
CA MET A 89 -8.98 2.99 11.45
C MET A 89 -9.52 2.89 12.89
N ALA A 90 -9.30 1.75 13.55
CA ALA A 90 -9.67 1.58 14.97
C ALA A 90 -8.76 2.36 15.92
N GLN A 91 -7.52 2.63 15.48
CA GLN A 91 -6.52 3.32 16.30
C GLN A 91 -6.40 4.81 16.01
N SER A 92 -7.20 5.36 15.10
CA SER A 92 -7.10 6.78 14.68
C SER A 92 -7.32 7.76 15.84
N GLY A 93 -8.11 7.38 16.85
CA GLY A 93 -8.32 8.15 18.07
C GLY A 93 -7.29 7.91 19.19
N ARG A 94 -6.35 6.97 19.00
CA ARG A 94 -5.31 6.58 19.98
C ARG A 94 -3.89 6.80 19.46
N ASP A 95 -3.74 7.22 18.21
CA ASP A 95 -2.44 7.42 17.56
C ASP A 95 -1.64 8.56 18.22
N PRO A 96 -0.49 8.28 18.89
CA PRO A 96 0.32 9.31 19.53
C PRO A 96 0.93 10.32 18.55
N LEU A 97 1.16 9.93 17.29
CA LEU A 97 1.65 10.85 16.26
C LEU A 97 0.58 11.89 15.93
N PHE A 98 -0.66 11.44 15.77
CA PHE A 98 -1.82 12.32 15.59
C PHE A 98 -1.99 13.29 16.76
N TRP A 99 -1.94 12.81 18.01
CA TRP A 99 -2.13 13.67 19.18
C TRP A 99 -1.02 14.72 19.35
N ALA A 100 0.21 14.40 18.93
CA ALA A 100 1.31 15.36 18.92
C ALA A 100 1.13 16.41 17.80
N ALA A 101 0.76 15.98 16.59
CA ALA A 101 0.47 16.86 15.46
C ALA A 101 -0.74 17.78 15.73
N LEU A 102 -1.81 17.26 16.34
CA LEU A 102 -2.99 18.04 16.74
C LEU A 102 -2.64 19.15 17.72
N ALA A 103 -1.72 18.89 18.66
CA ALA A 103 -1.27 19.89 19.62
C ALA A 103 -0.52 21.05 18.93
N VAL A 104 0.34 20.74 17.96
CA VAL A 104 1.04 21.76 17.17
C VAL A 104 0.07 22.51 16.25
N ALA A 105 -0.85 21.81 15.58
CA ALA A 105 -1.88 22.43 14.75
C ALA A 105 -2.71 23.48 15.52
N ASN A 106 -3.21 23.13 16.71
CA ASN A 106 -3.95 24.06 17.56
C ASN A 106 -3.09 25.21 18.14
N GLN A 107 -1.76 25.08 18.15
CA GLN A 107 -0.84 26.19 18.47
C GLN A 107 -0.58 27.11 17.28
N ASP A 108 -0.73 26.57 16.07
CA ASP A 108 -0.49 27.27 14.81
C ASP A 108 -1.71 28.09 14.39
N ALA A 109 -2.91 27.53 14.49
CA ALA A 109 -4.16 28.18 14.11
C ALA A 109 -5.28 27.82 15.11
N ASP A 110 -5.97 28.84 15.63
CA ASP A 110 -7.07 28.67 16.58
C ASP A 110 -8.19 27.81 15.97
N HIS A 111 -8.76 26.88 16.74
CA HIS A 111 -9.84 25.98 16.31
C HIS A 111 -9.51 24.99 15.17
N SER A 112 -8.26 24.90 14.69
CA SER A 112 -7.92 23.99 13.58
C SER A 112 -8.15 22.51 13.88
N GLY A 113 -8.10 22.14 15.17
CA GLY A 113 -8.36 20.78 15.62
C GLY A 113 -9.77 20.27 15.29
N GLU A 114 -10.73 21.15 14.99
CA GLU A 114 -12.09 20.76 14.60
C GLU A 114 -12.08 19.84 13.37
N THR A 115 -11.30 20.19 12.34
CA THR A 115 -11.14 19.36 11.13
C THR A 115 -10.48 18.02 11.46
N CYS A 116 -9.46 18.03 12.31
CA CYS A 116 -8.70 16.85 12.68
C CYS A 116 -9.56 15.82 13.43
N LEU A 117 -10.31 16.28 14.43
CA LEU A 117 -11.17 15.44 15.27
C LEU A 117 -12.34 14.84 14.49
N ARG A 118 -12.81 15.53 13.44
CA ARG A 118 -13.86 15.03 12.55
C ARG A 118 -13.45 13.74 11.82
N CYS A 119 -12.20 13.63 11.39
CA CYS A 119 -11.66 12.43 10.73
C CYS A 119 -11.23 11.36 11.73
N HIS A 120 -10.53 11.77 12.79
CA HIS A 120 -9.84 10.82 13.70
C HIS A 120 -10.73 10.30 14.83
N LEU A 121 -11.68 11.09 15.32
CA LEU A 121 -12.63 10.72 16.39
C LEU A 121 -14.09 11.06 15.98
N PRO A 122 -14.56 10.58 14.81
CA PRO A 122 -15.84 10.98 14.22
C PRO A 122 -17.04 10.71 15.14
N GLY A 123 -16.99 9.63 15.93
CA GLY A 123 -18.06 9.29 16.88
C GLY A 123 -18.25 10.31 18.00
N GLY A 124 -17.15 10.87 18.50
CA GLY A 124 -17.16 11.92 19.52
C GLY A 124 -17.47 13.28 18.93
N TRP A 125 -16.92 13.58 17.75
CA TRP A 125 -17.21 14.80 16.99
C TRP A 125 -18.72 14.93 16.70
N LEU A 126 -19.35 13.89 16.15
CA LEU A 126 -20.80 13.85 15.88
C LEU A 126 -21.66 14.03 17.15
N GLN A 127 -21.11 13.73 18.33
CA GLN A 127 -21.78 13.90 19.61
C GLN A 127 -21.44 15.23 20.31
N GLY A 128 -20.78 16.17 19.61
CA GLY A 128 -20.45 17.50 20.11
C GLY A 128 -19.31 17.52 21.13
N ARG A 129 -18.44 16.50 21.14
CA ARG A 129 -17.28 16.41 22.05
C ARG A 129 -15.97 16.91 21.43
N SER A 130 -16.04 17.62 20.30
CA SER A 130 -14.91 18.34 19.72
C SER A 130 -14.77 19.78 20.24
N SER A 131 -15.52 20.18 21.27
CA SER A 131 -15.37 21.48 21.92
C SER A 131 -14.95 21.31 23.39
N PRO A 132 -13.75 21.76 23.80
CA PRO A 132 -12.71 22.37 22.97
C PRO A 132 -12.10 21.41 21.93
N GLU A 133 -11.53 21.99 20.86
CA GLU A 133 -10.98 21.34 19.66
C GLU A 133 -9.62 20.65 19.91
N ASP A 134 -9.29 20.41 21.18
CA ASP A 134 -8.08 19.73 21.64
C ASP A 134 -8.33 18.24 21.96
N GLY A 135 -9.57 17.76 21.78
CA GLY A 135 -9.98 16.39 22.04
C GLY A 135 -10.09 16.01 23.52
N SER A 136 -9.94 16.96 24.46
CA SER A 136 -9.98 16.69 25.91
C SER A 136 -11.34 16.18 26.43
N GLN A 137 -12.42 16.38 25.67
CA GLN A 137 -13.75 15.84 26.00
C GLN A 137 -13.98 14.43 25.46
N MET A 138 -13.06 13.87 24.67
CA MET A 138 -13.22 12.56 24.04
C MET A 138 -13.18 11.43 25.09
N THR A 139 -14.14 10.52 24.99
CA THR A 139 -14.27 9.36 25.87
C THR A 139 -13.48 8.16 25.33
N ALA A 140 -13.35 7.10 26.13
CA ALA A 140 -12.75 5.85 25.65
C ALA A 140 -13.50 5.25 24.44
N ALA A 141 -14.83 5.38 24.41
CA ALA A 141 -15.64 4.93 23.28
C ALA A 141 -15.40 5.77 22.02
N ASP A 142 -15.04 7.06 22.15
CA ASP A 142 -14.69 7.90 20.99
C ASP A 142 -13.32 7.55 20.42
N ARG A 143 -12.41 7.11 21.28
CA ARG A 143 -11.05 6.69 20.92
C ARG A 143 -10.99 5.38 20.13
N GLU A 144 -12.11 4.66 19.99
CA GLU A 144 -12.27 3.61 18.97
C GLU A 144 -12.21 4.14 17.53
N GLY A 145 -12.08 5.46 17.34
CA GLY A 145 -11.70 6.07 16.07
C GLY A 145 -12.78 5.95 15.00
N VAL A 146 -12.40 5.48 13.81
CA VAL A 146 -13.31 5.19 12.70
C VAL A 146 -13.98 3.83 12.94
N GLN A 147 -15.08 3.87 13.68
CA GLN A 147 -15.85 2.71 14.15
C GLN A 147 -16.75 2.09 13.08
N CYS A 148 -17.23 0.86 13.31
CA CYS A 148 -18.16 0.17 12.40
C CYS A 148 -19.37 1.05 12.02
N ASN A 149 -19.95 1.72 13.02
CA ASN A 149 -21.17 2.52 12.86
C ASN A 149 -20.92 3.83 12.08
N ILE A 150 -19.67 4.27 11.93
CA ILE A 150 -19.31 5.42 11.08
C ILE A 150 -19.43 5.03 9.61
N CYS A 151 -18.76 3.95 9.20
CA CYS A 151 -18.81 3.48 7.81
C CYS A 151 -20.20 2.93 7.48
N HIS A 152 -20.73 2.00 8.29
CA HIS A 152 -21.98 1.31 8.01
C HIS A 152 -23.25 2.16 8.22
N ARG A 153 -23.15 3.45 8.53
CA ARG A 153 -24.28 4.40 8.47
C ARG A 153 -24.06 5.52 7.47
N MET A 154 -22.96 5.50 6.73
CA MET A 154 -22.69 6.55 5.76
C MET A 154 -23.68 6.48 4.59
N VAL A 155 -24.22 7.64 4.27
CA VAL A 155 -25.11 7.89 3.14
C VAL A 155 -24.26 8.55 2.06
N ASP A 156 -24.48 8.18 0.81
CA ASP A 156 -23.85 8.86 -0.31
C ASP A 156 -24.35 10.32 -0.37
N PRO A 157 -23.49 11.33 -0.11
CA PRO A 157 -23.88 12.74 -0.18
C PRO A 157 -24.36 13.20 -1.56
N LEU A 158 -23.82 12.64 -2.65
CA LEU A 158 -24.09 13.09 -4.01
C LEU A 158 -25.23 12.30 -4.67
N GLY A 159 -25.59 11.17 -4.07
CA GLY A 159 -26.68 10.30 -4.48
C GLY A 159 -26.28 9.39 -5.65
N VAL A 160 -26.31 8.09 -5.39
CA VAL A 160 -26.05 7.05 -6.40
C VAL A 160 -27.34 6.40 -6.89
N ALA A 161 -27.33 5.92 -8.13
CA ALA A 161 -28.40 5.07 -8.63
C ALA A 161 -28.54 3.82 -7.76
N GLY A 162 -29.77 3.51 -7.33
CA GLY A 162 -30.04 2.38 -6.43
C GLY A 162 -29.78 2.65 -4.95
N ALA A 163 -29.55 3.91 -4.57
CA ALA A 163 -29.51 4.31 -3.16
C ALA A 163 -30.81 3.95 -2.42
N PRO A 164 -30.75 3.61 -1.12
CA PRO A 164 -31.92 3.44 -0.27
C PRO A 164 -32.91 4.60 -0.35
N ALA A 165 -34.21 4.27 -0.27
CA ALA A 165 -35.28 5.27 -0.38
C ALA A 165 -35.23 6.32 0.73
N GLU A 166 -34.63 5.97 1.86
CA GLU A 166 -34.48 6.81 3.03
C GLU A 166 -33.48 7.95 2.82
N ASP A 167 -32.55 7.82 1.88
CA ASP A 167 -31.44 8.76 1.67
C ASP A 167 -31.95 10.14 1.23
N ALA A 168 -32.99 10.19 0.40
CA ALA A 168 -33.58 11.44 -0.07
C ALA A 168 -34.05 12.35 1.08
N ALA A 169 -34.62 11.77 2.14
CA ALA A 169 -35.06 12.53 3.30
C ALA A 169 -33.89 12.97 4.19
N ILE A 170 -32.81 12.17 4.26
CA ILE A 170 -31.60 12.49 5.02
C ILE A 170 -30.87 13.65 4.36
N LEU A 171 -30.65 13.58 3.04
CA LEU A 171 -29.98 14.62 2.26
C LEU A 171 -30.78 15.93 2.28
N ALA A 172 -32.11 15.86 2.18
CA ALA A 172 -32.98 17.04 2.28
C ALA A 172 -32.99 17.71 3.66
N ALA A 173 -32.49 17.03 4.71
CA ALA A 173 -32.40 17.55 6.07
C ALA A 173 -31.04 18.20 6.39
N LEU A 174 -30.06 18.11 5.47
CA LEU A 174 -28.77 18.76 5.65
C LEU A 174 -28.92 20.28 5.66
N THR A 175 -28.12 20.95 6.49
CA THR A 175 -28.09 22.41 6.52
C THR A 175 -27.40 22.97 5.28
N GLU A 176 -26.30 22.34 4.88
CA GLU A 176 -25.58 22.63 3.64
C GLU A 176 -25.36 21.32 2.88
N PRO A 177 -25.66 21.28 1.56
CA PRO A 177 -25.39 20.12 0.75
C PRO A 177 -23.88 19.88 0.62
N VAL A 178 -23.51 18.62 0.52
CA VAL A 178 -22.15 18.21 0.18
C VAL A 178 -22.04 18.18 -1.34
N MET A 179 -20.97 18.77 -1.88
CA MET A 179 -20.78 18.90 -3.32
C MET A 179 -19.64 18.03 -3.86
N ILE A 180 -18.70 17.64 -2.99
CA ILE A 180 -17.56 16.76 -3.28
C ILE A 180 -17.28 15.82 -2.11
N PHE A 181 -16.51 14.77 -2.38
CA PHE A 181 -15.95 13.89 -1.34
C PHE A 181 -14.60 14.43 -0.89
N ALA A 182 -14.56 15.11 0.26
CA ALA A 182 -13.34 15.61 0.87
C ALA A 182 -13.58 16.01 2.34
N ASN A 183 -12.50 16.26 3.10
CA ASN A 183 -12.52 16.92 4.42
C ASN A 183 -13.51 16.31 5.44
N ALA A 184 -13.71 15.00 5.37
CA ALA A 184 -14.71 14.26 6.14
C ALA A 184 -16.12 14.86 6.05
N MET A 185 -16.53 15.38 4.88
CA MET A 185 -17.89 15.82 4.56
C MET A 185 -18.91 14.66 4.52
N MET A 186 -18.85 13.79 5.54
CA MET A 186 -19.68 12.61 5.72
C MET A 186 -21.14 12.99 5.97
N VAL A 187 -22.03 12.21 5.37
CA VAL A 187 -23.46 12.20 5.72
C VAL A 187 -23.72 10.89 6.45
N ILE A 188 -24.13 10.98 7.70
CA ILE A 188 -24.43 9.83 8.55
C ILE A 188 -25.94 9.73 8.70
N ASP A 189 -26.47 8.53 8.49
CA ASP A 189 -27.86 8.22 8.72
C ASP A 189 -28.24 8.56 10.18
N PRO A 190 -29.22 9.44 10.46
CA PRO A 190 -29.58 9.82 11.83
C PRO A 190 -30.15 8.66 12.64
N LYS A 191 -30.65 7.60 11.99
CA LYS A 191 -31.14 6.37 12.63
C LYS A 191 -30.09 5.26 12.57
N ASP A 192 -30.19 4.32 13.50
CA ASP A 192 -29.30 3.14 13.52
C ASP A 192 -29.74 2.12 12.45
N ARG A 193 -29.37 2.40 11.20
CA ARG A 193 -29.67 1.57 10.02
C ARG A 193 -28.34 1.18 9.36
N MET A 194 -27.98 -0.09 9.47
CA MET A 194 -26.71 -0.63 8.96
C MET A 194 -26.78 -0.76 7.45
N ARG A 195 -25.71 -0.36 6.78
CA ARG A 195 -25.59 -0.31 5.32
C ARG A 195 -24.44 -1.19 4.88
N GLY A 196 -24.60 -1.86 3.75
CA GLY A 196 -23.57 -2.72 3.20
C GLY A 196 -23.92 -3.23 1.81
N PRO A 197 -23.02 -3.96 1.17
CA PRO A 197 -23.20 -4.44 -0.20
C PRO A 197 -24.23 -5.57 -0.33
N PHE A 198 -24.47 -6.34 0.73
CA PHE A 198 -25.23 -7.59 0.67
C PHE A 198 -26.70 -7.45 1.07
N ASP A 199 -27.57 -8.23 0.42
CA ASP A 199 -28.96 -8.44 0.85
C ASP A 199 -29.02 -9.47 1.98
N VAL A 200 -28.55 -9.07 3.17
CA VAL A 200 -28.50 -9.99 4.32
C VAL A 200 -29.89 -10.43 4.79
N VAL A 201 -30.96 -9.70 4.44
CA VAL A 201 -32.33 -10.09 4.75
C VAL A 201 -32.75 -11.28 3.90
N ALA A 202 -32.52 -11.22 2.59
CA ALA A 202 -32.78 -12.34 1.69
C ALA A 202 -31.87 -13.53 2.00
N ASP A 203 -30.58 -13.28 2.23
CA ASP A 203 -29.57 -14.31 2.51
C ASP A 203 -29.87 -15.11 3.78
N ASN A 204 -30.45 -14.48 4.81
CA ASN A 204 -30.74 -15.12 6.10
C ASN A 204 -32.22 -15.46 6.33
N GLY A 205 -33.13 -15.11 5.40
CA GLY A 205 -34.57 -15.32 5.54
C GLY A 205 -35.25 -14.39 6.56
N GLY A 206 -34.59 -13.29 6.94
CA GLY A 206 -35.02 -12.30 7.90
C GLY A 206 -33.86 -11.36 8.26
N ASP A 207 -34.14 -10.15 8.74
CA ASP A 207 -33.09 -9.20 9.13
C ASP A 207 -32.43 -9.65 10.44
N PRO A 208 -31.13 -10.06 10.42
CA PRO A 208 -30.44 -10.55 11.60
C PRO A 208 -30.19 -9.45 12.65
N HIS A 209 -30.35 -8.18 12.29
CA HIS A 209 -30.11 -7.05 13.18
C HIS A 209 -31.33 -6.68 14.05
N LEU A 210 -32.52 -7.16 13.68
CA LEU A 210 -33.74 -6.90 14.45
C LEU A 210 -33.74 -7.66 15.79
N PRO A 211 -34.39 -7.09 16.84
CA PRO A 211 -35.14 -5.83 16.85
C PRO A 211 -34.28 -4.59 17.17
N ASN A 212 -32.97 -4.74 17.35
CA ASN A 212 -32.12 -3.67 17.89
C ASN A 212 -31.83 -2.59 16.86
N ARG A 213 -31.62 -2.97 15.60
CA ARG A 213 -31.38 -2.08 14.45
C ARG A 213 -31.86 -2.76 13.16
N SER A 214 -31.85 -2.05 12.04
CA SER A 214 -32.24 -2.62 10.73
C SER A 214 -31.12 -2.51 9.70
N THR A 215 -31.22 -3.25 8.60
CA THR A 215 -30.26 -3.21 7.50
C THR A 215 -30.82 -2.54 6.23
N LEU A 216 -29.94 -1.96 5.41
CA LEU A 216 -30.19 -1.46 4.07
C LEU A 216 -29.07 -1.88 3.12
N ILE A 217 -29.41 -2.20 1.87
CA ILE A 217 -28.42 -2.46 0.81
C ILE A 217 -27.94 -1.10 0.29
N SER A 218 -26.63 -0.90 0.16
CA SER A 218 -26.04 0.37 -0.24
C SER A 218 -24.99 0.21 -1.33
N PRO A 219 -25.22 0.73 -2.55
CA PRO A 219 -24.19 0.78 -3.60
C PRO A 219 -22.98 1.63 -3.20
N PHE A 220 -23.17 2.63 -2.34
CA PHE A 220 -22.08 3.48 -1.85
C PHE A 220 -20.98 2.68 -1.13
N HIS A 221 -21.35 1.59 -0.44
CA HIS A 221 -20.40 0.72 0.25
C HIS A 221 -19.56 -0.14 -0.72
N GLN A 222 -19.86 -0.10 -2.02
CA GLN A 222 -19.08 -0.70 -3.10
C GLN A 222 -18.35 0.36 -3.94
N SER A 223 -18.44 1.64 -3.58
CA SER A 223 -17.76 2.74 -4.30
C SER A 223 -16.55 3.25 -3.54
N ALA A 224 -15.48 3.57 -4.26
CA ALA A 224 -14.32 4.27 -3.73
C ALA A 224 -14.68 5.63 -3.09
N ASP A 225 -15.80 6.24 -3.50
CA ASP A 225 -16.30 7.51 -2.98
C ASP A 225 -16.53 7.49 -1.45
N LEU A 226 -16.87 6.33 -0.89
CA LEU A 226 -16.96 6.14 0.56
C LEU A 226 -15.63 6.48 1.23
N CYS A 227 -14.52 5.98 0.69
CA CYS A 227 -13.18 6.27 1.21
C CYS A 227 -12.78 7.73 0.92
N GLY A 228 -13.15 8.27 -0.24
CA GLY A 228 -12.88 9.66 -0.64
C GLY A 228 -13.43 10.69 0.34
N THR A 229 -14.50 10.36 1.07
CA THR A 229 -15.05 11.22 2.13
C THR A 229 -13.97 11.67 3.12
N CYS A 230 -13.04 10.79 3.50
CA CYS A 230 -11.97 11.11 4.46
C CYS A 230 -10.57 11.15 3.84
N HIS A 231 -10.36 10.60 2.64
CA HIS A 231 -9.04 10.46 2.02
C HIS A 231 -8.78 11.44 0.86
N ASP A 232 -9.50 12.56 0.85
CA ASP A 232 -9.20 13.76 0.06
C ASP A 232 -9.24 14.96 1.01
N LEU A 233 -8.08 15.55 1.31
CA LEU A 233 -7.95 16.64 2.26
C LEU A 233 -7.37 17.88 1.59
N ARG A 234 -8.12 18.96 1.75
CA ARG A 234 -7.72 20.31 1.34
C ARG A 234 -7.79 21.23 2.54
N ASN A 235 -6.74 21.98 2.77
CA ASN A 235 -6.72 23.03 3.78
C ASN A 235 -7.53 24.22 3.27
N THR A 236 -8.74 24.37 3.82
CA THR A 236 -9.73 25.40 3.45
C THR A 236 -9.46 26.76 4.08
N MET A 237 -8.40 26.90 4.87
CA MET A 237 -7.94 28.20 5.34
C MET A 237 -7.40 29.06 4.18
N PHE A 238 -6.99 28.40 3.09
CA PHE A 238 -6.49 29.05 1.88
C PHE A 238 -7.43 28.86 0.70
N THR A 239 -7.29 29.70 -0.32
CA THR A 239 -7.93 29.53 -1.63
C THR A 239 -6.94 29.89 -2.73
N ARG A 240 -7.01 29.14 -3.84
CA ARG A 240 -6.17 29.38 -5.00
C ARG A 240 -6.59 30.66 -5.73
N ASP A 241 -5.69 31.61 -5.84
CA ASP A 241 -5.92 32.87 -6.54
C ASP A 241 -5.77 32.73 -8.07
N SER A 242 -5.97 33.83 -8.80
CA SER A 242 -5.84 33.84 -10.26
C SER A 242 -4.40 33.64 -10.78
N ASN A 243 -3.39 33.83 -9.94
CA ASN A 243 -1.99 33.58 -10.26
C ASN A 243 -1.59 32.12 -9.99
N GLY A 244 -2.45 31.38 -9.30
CA GLY A 244 -2.23 30.00 -8.90
C GLY A 244 -1.62 29.86 -7.50
N ASP A 245 -1.47 30.95 -6.77
CA ASP A 245 -0.95 30.98 -5.41
C ASP A 245 -2.07 30.71 -4.40
N TYR A 246 -1.77 30.02 -3.30
CA TYR A 246 -2.74 29.81 -2.22
C TYR A 246 -2.63 30.93 -1.18
N VAL A 247 -3.68 31.73 -1.09
CA VAL A 247 -3.77 32.91 -0.22
C VAL A 247 -4.77 32.68 0.90
N ILE A 248 -4.54 33.31 2.04
CA ILE A 248 -5.40 33.20 3.21
C ILE A 248 -6.81 33.72 2.91
N ASN A 249 -7.83 33.03 3.41
CA ASN A 249 -9.22 33.45 3.29
C ASN A 249 -9.56 34.57 4.28
N GLU A 250 -10.67 35.27 4.02
CA GLU A 250 -11.29 36.12 5.03
C GLU A 250 -11.72 35.28 6.23
N LEU A 251 -11.44 35.78 7.44
CA LEU A 251 -11.75 35.08 8.69
C LEU A 251 -13.26 35.04 8.97
N ASP A 252 -13.68 34.02 9.73
CA ASP A 252 -15.04 33.75 10.18
C ASP A 252 -16.01 33.35 9.05
N GLU A 253 -15.48 32.78 7.96
CA GLU A 253 -16.25 32.28 6.82
C GLU A 253 -15.81 30.86 6.43
N PRO A 254 -16.74 29.95 6.09
CA PRO A 254 -16.37 28.62 5.60
C PRO A 254 -15.57 28.72 4.31
N GLY A 255 -14.39 28.11 4.30
CA GLY A 255 -13.56 28.03 3.09
C GLY A 255 -14.16 27.10 2.03
N ASN A 256 -13.80 27.33 0.77
CA ASN A 256 -14.26 26.50 -0.34
C ASN A 256 -13.47 25.17 -0.38
N PRO A 257 -14.11 24.01 -0.20
CA PRO A 257 -13.41 22.73 -0.20
C PRO A 257 -12.86 22.34 -1.58
N ASP A 258 -13.37 22.89 -2.69
CA ASP A 258 -12.85 22.61 -4.04
C ASP A 258 -11.56 23.39 -4.35
N GLU A 259 -11.40 24.57 -3.76
CA GLU A 259 -10.33 25.52 -4.09
C GLU A 259 -9.25 25.62 -3.01
N GLY A 260 -9.40 24.85 -1.93
CA GLY A 260 -8.45 24.78 -0.81
C GLY A 260 -7.09 24.21 -1.19
N PHE A 261 -6.08 24.51 -0.37
CA PHE A 261 -4.71 24.04 -0.57
C PHE A 261 -4.64 22.50 -0.50
N PRO A 262 -4.06 21.81 -1.49
CA PRO A 262 -4.06 20.35 -1.58
C PRO A 262 -3.10 19.73 -0.56
N GLU A 263 -3.62 19.42 0.63
CA GLU A 263 -2.83 18.85 1.74
C GLU A 263 -2.58 17.35 1.54
N GLN A 264 -3.63 16.57 1.26
CA GLN A 264 -3.53 15.12 1.03
C GLN A 264 -4.56 14.68 -0.01
N LEU A 265 -4.13 14.39 -1.23
CA LEU A 265 -5.04 14.12 -2.36
C LEU A 265 -5.15 12.64 -2.74
N THR A 266 -5.02 11.71 -1.79
CA THR A 266 -4.98 10.26 -2.08
C THR A 266 -6.13 9.78 -2.97
N PHE A 267 -7.36 10.19 -2.65
CA PHE A 267 -8.53 9.81 -3.44
C PHE A 267 -8.53 10.45 -4.82
N THR A 268 -8.20 11.74 -4.93
CA THR A 268 -8.07 12.42 -6.22
C THR A 268 -6.97 11.82 -7.09
N GLU A 269 -5.79 11.51 -6.53
CA GLU A 269 -4.70 10.80 -7.21
C GLU A 269 -5.18 9.45 -7.77
N TRP A 270 -5.98 8.70 -7.00
CA TRP A 270 -6.60 7.45 -7.44
C TRP A 270 -7.64 7.65 -8.54
N LYS A 271 -8.51 8.64 -8.39
CA LYS A 271 -9.60 8.95 -9.33
C LYS A 271 -9.07 9.32 -10.72
N LEU A 272 -7.87 9.88 -10.79
CA LEU A 272 -7.19 10.24 -12.03
C LEU A 272 -6.32 9.09 -12.61
N SER A 273 -6.27 7.92 -11.96
CA SER A 273 -5.46 6.79 -12.41
C SER A 273 -6.21 5.83 -13.36
N GLU A 274 -5.47 4.89 -13.96
CA GLU A 274 -6.03 3.78 -14.72
C GLU A 274 -6.94 2.87 -13.88
N PHE A 275 -6.70 2.78 -12.55
CA PHE A 275 -7.52 1.96 -11.65
C PHE A 275 -8.97 2.45 -11.62
N ALA A 276 -9.19 3.76 -11.54
CA ALA A 276 -10.52 4.34 -11.50
C ALA A 276 -11.22 4.36 -12.87
N THR A 277 -10.45 4.46 -13.96
CA THR A 277 -11.01 4.62 -15.32
C THR A 277 -11.25 3.30 -16.04
N ASN A 278 -10.27 2.40 -16.05
CA ASN A 278 -10.31 1.13 -16.80
C ASN A 278 -10.30 -0.11 -15.90
N GLY A 279 -9.84 0.03 -14.67
CA GLY A 279 -9.54 -1.09 -13.77
C GLY A 279 -8.22 -1.76 -14.11
N VAL A 280 -7.51 -2.23 -13.09
CA VAL A 280 -6.20 -2.88 -13.25
C VAL A 280 -6.28 -4.31 -12.73
N VAL A 281 -5.86 -5.28 -13.54
CA VAL A 281 -5.75 -6.67 -13.09
C VAL A 281 -4.42 -6.86 -12.36
N ASP A 282 -4.46 -6.98 -11.03
CA ASP A 282 -3.30 -7.29 -10.20
C ASP A 282 -3.71 -8.18 -9.00
N PRO A 283 -3.34 -9.48 -8.99
CA PRO A 283 -3.73 -10.46 -7.97
C PRO A 283 -2.98 -10.24 -6.65
N ARG A 284 -2.03 -9.30 -6.59
CA ARG A 284 -1.26 -9.02 -5.38
C ARG A 284 -2.15 -8.51 -4.27
N PHE A 285 -3.21 -7.78 -4.60
CA PHE A 285 -3.97 -7.01 -3.63
C PHE A 285 -5.39 -7.53 -3.44
N GLY A 286 -6.10 -7.90 -4.52
CA GLY A 286 -7.56 -8.07 -4.47
C GLY A 286 -8.12 -9.39 -3.97
N GLY A 287 -7.28 -10.28 -3.44
CA GLY A 287 -7.73 -11.56 -2.90
C GLY A 287 -8.40 -12.42 -3.99
N ASN A 288 -9.69 -12.70 -3.82
CA ASN A 288 -10.51 -13.44 -4.77
C ASN A 288 -10.95 -12.60 -5.99
N ASN A 289 -10.80 -11.27 -5.94
CA ASN A 289 -11.07 -10.37 -7.07
C ASN A 289 -9.75 -9.82 -7.65
N PRO A 290 -9.26 -10.33 -8.80
CA PRO A 290 -8.02 -9.82 -9.38
C PRO A 290 -8.20 -8.47 -10.10
N LEU A 291 -9.43 -8.01 -10.37
CA LEU A 291 -9.71 -6.75 -11.05
C LEU A 291 -9.91 -5.63 -10.02
N LEU A 292 -8.99 -4.68 -10.00
CA LEU A 292 -8.93 -3.59 -9.04
C LEU A 292 -9.51 -2.32 -9.68
N THR A 293 -10.68 -1.90 -9.21
CA THR A 293 -11.48 -0.78 -9.73
C THR A 293 -11.91 0.22 -8.68
N THR A 294 -11.69 -0.08 -7.40
CA THR A 294 -12.06 0.73 -6.23
C THR A 294 -10.99 0.68 -5.16
N CYS A 295 -11.05 1.58 -4.18
CA CYS A 295 -10.18 1.53 -2.99
C CYS A 295 -10.34 0.19 -2.25
N GLN A 296 -11.58 -0.28 -2.13
CA GLN A 296 -11.94 -1.52 -1.43
C GLN A 296 -11.29 -2.74 -2.06
N ASP A 297 -11.15 -2.79 -3.39
CA ASP A 297 -10.55 -3.94 -4.05
C ASP A 297 -9.15 -4.23 -3.52
N CYS A 298 -8.35 -3.21 -3.15
CA CYS A 298 -7.01 -3.42 -2.57
C CYS A 298 -6.99 -3.43 -1.04
N HIS A 299 -7.78 -2.54 -0.40
CA HIS A 299 -7.70 -2.27 1.03
C HIS A 299 -8.73 -3.04 1.86
N MET A 300 -9.73 -3.63 1.20
CA MET A 300 -10.73 -4.53 1.75
C MET A 300 -10.94 -5.74 0.83
N PRO A 301 -9.86 -6.47 0.48
CA PRO A 301 -9.91 -7.44 -0.60
C PRO A 301 -10.92 -8.55 -0.33
N ASP A 302 -11.49 -9.07 -1.42
CA ASP A 302 -12.44 -10.18 -1.36
C ASP A 302 -11.75 -11.44 -0.84
N VAL A 303 -12.31 -12.04 0.20
CA VAL A 303 -11.84 -13.32 0.74
C VAL A 303 -12.99 -14.30 0.89
N THR A 304 -12.64 -15.59 0.88
CA THR A 304 -13.62 -16.65 1.19
C THR A 304 -13.85 -16.70 2.70
N GLY A 305 -15.04 -16.30 3.16
CA GLY A 305 -15.31 -16.16 4.58
C GLY A 305 -16.79 -15.97 4.91
N ARG A 306 -17.08 -15.85 6.21
CA ARG A 306 -18.38 -15.41 6.73
C ARG A 306 -18.19 -14.03 7.36
N ASP A 307 -19.09 -13.11 7.04
CA ASP A 307 -19.13 -11.76 7.61
C ASP A 307 -19.65 -11.74 9.06
N ALA A 308 -20.43 -12.75 9.47
CA ALA A 308 -20.87 -12.93 10.85
C ALA A 308 -21.03 -14.41 11.25
N LYS A 309 -21.15 -14.65 12.55
CA LYS A 309 -21.50 -15.94 13.14
C LYS A 309 -22.84 -16.44 12.57
N ASN A 310 -22.79 -17.61 11.93
CA ASN A 310 -23.92 -18.26 11.24
C ASN A 310 -24.41 -17.57 9.95
N ALA A 311 -23.73 -16.53 9.45
CA ALA A 311 -24.04 -15.97 8.14
C ALA A 311 -23.57 -16.91 7.01
N PRO A 312 -24.08 -16.81 5.76
CA PRO A 312 -23.64 -17.62 4.63
C PRO A 312 -22.13 -17.53 4.36
N LEU A 313 -21.57 -18.56 3.74
CA LEU A 313 -20.20 -18.52 3.25
C LEU A 313 -20.20 -17.77 1.91
N ARG A 314 -19.26 -16.85 1.76
CA ARG A 314 -19.11 -15.97 0.59
C ARG A 314 -17.68 -16.04 0.07
N ASP A 315 -17.51 -15.85 -1.23
CA ASP A 315 -16.18 -15.71 -1.87
C ASP A 315 -15.80 -14.24 -2.09
N ASP A 316 -16.73 -13.33 -1.87
CA ASP A 316 -16.66 -11.87 -2.06
C ASP A 316 -16.75 -11.12 -0.73
N MET A 317 -16.28 -11.72 0.39
CA MET A 317 -16.37 -11.08 1.70
C MET A 317 -15.26 -10.03 1.86
N PRO A 318 -15.57 -8.74 2.12
CA PRO A 318 -14.54 -7.70 2.21
C PRO A 318 -13.74 -7.80 3.51
N LEU A 319 -12.43 -8.03 3.40
CA LEU A 319 -11.55 -8.13 4.57
C LEU A 319 -11.35 -6.77 5.25
N HIS A 320 -11.73 -6.64 6.52
CA HIS A 320 -11.63 -5.36 7.25
C HIS A 320 -10.22 -5.09 7.83
N SER A 321 -9.15 -5.52 7.15
CA SER A 321 -7.77 -5.26 7.58
C SER A 321 -7.33 -3.82 7.30
N LEU A 322 -7.91 -3.18 6.26
CA LEU A 322 -7.83 -1.74 6.00
C LEU A 322 -6.38 -1.23 6.01
N LEU A 323 -5.48 -2.03 5.41
CA LEU A 323 -4.05 -1.85 5.53
C LEU A 323 -3.59 -0.58 4.82
N GLY A 324 -2.63 0.10 5.43
CA GLY A 324 -1.85 1.17 4.82
C GLY A 324 -0.37 0.95 5.11
N ALA A 325 0.40 2.04 5.13
CA ALA A 325 1.84 2.00 5.29
C ALA A 325 2.35 2.24 6.74
N ASN A 326 1.48 2.16 7.75
CA ASN A 326 1.88 2.45 9.13
C ASN A 326 2.39 1.19 9.84
N THR A 327 3.72 1.05 9.92
CA THR A 327 4.39 -0.06 10.63
C THR A 327 5.02 0.36 11.96
N PHE A 328 4.84 1.64 12.32
CA PHE A 328 5.41 2.27 13.51
C PHE A 328 4.39 2.34 14.65
N ILE A 329 3.25 2.98 14.44
CA ILE A 329 2.27 3.27 15.50
C ILE A 329 1.73 1.99 16.16
N PRO A 330 1.35 0.93 15.42
CA PRO A 330 0.88 -0.30 16.06
C PRO A 330 1.93 -0.91 17.01
N LYS A 331 3.23 -0.70 16.77
CA LYS A 331 4.32 -1.26 17.61
C LYS A 331 4.56 -0.48 18.89
N VAL A 332 4.20 0.80 18.94
CA VAL A 332 4.45 1.67 20.11
C VAL A 332 3.20 1.90 20.94
N LEU A 333 2.02 1.81 20.34
CA LEU A 333 0.75 2.10 21.00
C LEU A 333 0.49 1.28 22.28
N PRO A 334 0.84 -0.03 22.37
CA PRO A 334 0.71 -0.79 23.62
C PRO A 334 1.49 -0.22 24.81
N TYR A 335 2.50 0.62 24.55
CA TYR A 335 3.34 1.24 25.57
C TYR A 335 2.92 2.67 25.90
N HIS A 336 1.91 3.21 25.20
CA HIS A 336 1.42 4.56 25.45
C HIS A 336 0.84 4.67 26.88
N PRO A 337 1.23 5.66 27.69
CA PRO A 337 0.88 5.73 29.12
C PRO A 337 -0.63 5.91 29.40
N ILE A 338 -1.40 6.38 28.40
CA ILE A 338 -2.85 6.61 28.52
C ILE A 338 -3.65 5.57 27.75
N PHE A 339 -3.13 5.08 26.62
CA PHE A 339 -3.91 4.31 25.64
C PHE A 339 -3.46 2.85 25.53
N GLY A 340 -2.30 2.49 26.12
CA GLY A 340 -1.75 1.14 26.03
C GLY A 340 -2.67 0.07 26.61
N ASP A 341 -3.39 0.39 27.68
CA ASP A 341 -4.36 -0.52 28.31
C ASP A 341 -5.69 -0.65 27.52
N GLU A 342 -5.89 0.16 26.47
CA GLU A 342 -7.11 0.14 25.63
C GLU A 342 -6.95 -0.72 24.37
N VAL A 343 -5.76 -1.24 24.08
CA VAL A 343 -5.45 -1.91 22.81
C VAL A 343 -5.05 -3.37 22.99
N ASP A 344 -5.22 -4.16 21.92
CA ASP A 344 -4.72 -5.54 21.85
C ASP A 344 -3.40 -5.58 21.08
N ALA A 345 -2.29 -5.72 21.81
CA ALA A 345 -0.95 -5.78 21.24
C ALA A 345 -0.78 -6.89 20.20
N ALA A 346 -1.46 -8.04 20.36
CA ALA A 346 -1.35 -9.14 19.41
C ALA A 346 -2.10 -8.86 18.11
N LEU A 347 -3.17 -8.06 18.12
CA LEU A 347 -3.83 -7.58 16.90
C LEU A 347 -2.95 -6.54 16.19
N LEU A 348 -2.37 -5.61 16.96
CA LEU A 348 -1.48 -4.57 16.43
C LEU A 348 -0.20 -5.14 15.81
N ASP A 349 0.41 -6.15 16.43
CA ASP A 349 1.58 -6.84 15.87
C ASP A 349 1.24 -7.54 14.54
N ARG A 350 0.07 -8.18 14.45
CA ARG A 350 -0.39 -8.79 13.19
C ARG A 350 -0.63 -7.74 12.10
N SER A 351 -1.24 -6.62 12.47
CA SER A 351 -1.47 -5.48 11.58
C SER A 351 -0.17 -4.87 11.08
N ALA A 352 0.83 -4.69 11.94
CA ALA A 352 2.15 -4.18 11.56
C ALA A 352 2.88 -5.12 10.60
N ALA A 353 2.78 -6.44 10.81
CA ALA A 353 3.32 -7.44 9.90
C ALA A 353 2.60 -7.42 8.54
N ALA A 354 1.26 -7.34 8.55
CA ALA A 354 0.47 -7.24 7.34
C ALA A 354 0.73 -5.94 6.55
N ALA A 355 0.91 -4.81 7.24
CA ALA A 355 1.30 -3.54 6.62
C ALA A 355 2.72 -3.59 6.01
N THR A 356 3.65 -4.32 6.65
CA THR A 356 5.00 -4.57 6.10
C THR A 356 4.92 -5.36 4.79
N ASP A 357 4.13 -6.44 4.77
CA ASP A 357 3.91 -7.25 3.58
C ASP A 357 3.16 -6.47 2.47
N PHE A 358 2.17 -5.64 2.83
CA PHE A 358 1.45 -4.77 1.89
C PHE A 358 2.39 -3.73 1.25
N LEU A 359 3.28 -3.12 2.03
CA LEU A 359 4.33 -2.22 1.53
C LEU A 359 5.27 -2.91 0.55
N GLN A 360 5.70 -4.13 0.86
CA GLN A 360 6.58 -4.92 -0.02
C GLN A 360 5.93 -5.27 -1.36
N ARG A 361 4.59 -5.40 -1.38
CA ARG A 361 3.81 -5.61 -2.61
C ARG A 361 3.61 -4.35 -3.45
N SER A 362 3.73 -3.17 -2.83
CA SER A 362 3.36 -1.86 -3.39
C SER A 362 4.36 -1.29 -4.40
N ALA A 363 5.56 -1.87 -4.51
CA ALA A 363 6.58 -1.47 -5.47
C ALA A 363 7.32 -2.67 -6.06
N ASP A 364 7.67 -2.60 -7.35
CA ASP A 364 8.70 -3.48 -7.93
C ASP A 364 10.00 -2.70 -8.12
N LEU A 365 11.14 -3.37 -7.94
CA LEU A 365 12.47 -2.82 -8.16
C LEU A 365 13.18 -3.64 -9.24
N SER A 366 13.75 -2.99 -10.24
CA SER A 366 14.65 -3.62 -11.21
C SER A 366 15.99 -2.88 -11.24
N THR A 367 17.06 -3.64 -11.45
CA THR A 367 18.42 -3.10 -11.41
C THR A 367 19.26 -3.72 -12.52
N HIS A 368 20.11 -2.91 -13.14
CA HIS A 368 21.00 -3.35 -14.18
C HIS A 368 22.38 -2.70 -14.00
N LEU A 369 23.41 -3.54 -13.88
CA LEU A 369 24.81 -3.10 -13.77
C LEU A 369 25.55 -3.48 -15.05
N GLU A 370 25.95 -2.48 -15.83
CA GLU A 370 26.75 -2.68 -17.05
C GLU A 370 27.59 -1.44 -17.37
N ASN A 371 28.77 -1.64 -17.95
CA ASN A 371 29.63 -0.56 -18.46
C ASN A 371 30.01 0.52 -17.43
N GLY A 372 30.03 0.17 -16.14
CA GLY A 372 30.32 1.10 -15.04
C GLY A 372 29.11 1.93 -14.61
N GLU A 373 27.91 1.59 -15.05
CA GLU A 373 26.67 2.27 -14.71
C GLU A 373 25.70 1.30 -14.02
N LEU A 374 25.07 1.76 -12.93
CA LEU A 374 23.98 1.06 -12.27
C LEU A 374 22.67 1.81 -12.55
N ALA A 375 21.83 1.23 -13.40
CA ALA A 375 20.47 1.70 -13.61
C ALA A 375 19.52 1.01 -12.62
N VAL A 376 18.64 1.79 -12.00
CA VAL A 376 17.63 1.35 -11.03
C VAL A 376 16.28 1.89 -11.47
N ARG A 377 15.26 1.03 -11.53
CA ARG A 377 13.87 1.43 -11.77
C ARG A 377 12.97 0.98 -10.62
N ILE A 378 12.14 1.89 -10.12
CA ILE A 378 11.11 1.62 -9.12
C ILE A 378 9.75 1.76 -9.80
N ILE A 379 8.90 0.74 -9.75
CA ILE A 379 7.57 0.77 -10.36
C ILE A 379 6.51 0.88 -9.25
N ASN A 380 5.66 1.90 -9.33
CA ASN A 380 4.51 2.08 -8.45
C ASN A 380 3.40 1.08 -8.82
N ARG A 381 2.96 0.27 -7.86
CA ARG A 381 1.85 -0.70 -8.01
C ARG A 381 0.56 -0.26 -7.35
N THR A 382 0.53 0.95 -6.81
CA THR A 382 -0.64 1.53 -6.15
C THR A 382 -1.46 2.37 -7.13
N GLY A 383 -2.73 2.59 -6.78
CA GLY A 383 -3.63 3.42 -7.57
C GLY A 383 -3.42 4.92 -7.41
N HIS A 384 -2.57 5.35 -6.49
CA HIS A 384 -2.30 6.76 -6.15
C HIS A 384 -0.78 7.00 -6.19
N LYS A 385 -0.29 8.18 -5.78
CA LYS A 385 1.17 8.39 -5.68
C LYS A 385 1.80 7.41 -4.69
N LEU A 386 3.08 7.10 -4.87
CA LEU A 386 3.85 6.26 -3.96
C LEU A 386 5.03 7.04 -3.37
N PRO A 387 5.06 7.28 -2.05
CA PRO A 387 3.98 7.04 -1.06
C PRO A 387 2.92 8.17 -1.02
N THR A 388 1.62 7.86 -0.98
CA THR A 388 0.53 8.85 -0.81
C THR A 388 0.24 9.20 0.67
N GLY A 389 -0.74 10.09 0.91
CA GLY A 389 -1.29 10.44 2.22
C GLY A 389 -0.54 11.55 2.95
N TYR A 390 -0.42 11.40 4.26
CA TYR A 390 0.17 12.41 5.15
C TYR A 390 1.56 12.89 4.68
N PRO A 391 1.76 14.21 4.50
CA PRO A 391 2.95 14.73 3.82
C PRO A 391 4.18 14.84 4.73
N GLU A 392 3.99 14.99 6.05
CA GLU A 392 5.10 15.30 6.96
C GLU A 392 5.77 14.04 7.48
N GLY A 393 7.09 13.97 7.30
CA GLY A 393 7.93 12.89 7.82
C GLY A 393 7.79 11.53 7.12
N ARG A 394 6.85 11.36 6.18
CA ARG A 394 6.73 10.16 5.36
C ARG A 394 7.66 10.23 4.16
N ARG A 395 8.52 9.22 4.00
CA ARG A 395 9.49 9.16 2.90
C ARG A 395 9.79 7.75 2.43
N MET A 396 10.15 7.64 1.16
CA MET A 396 10.76 6.46 0.56
C MET A 396 12.09 6.84 -0.07
N TRP A 397 13.10 5.97 -0.09
CA TRP A 397 14.39 6.28 -0.72
C TRP A 397 15.15 5.03 -1.14
N LEU A 398 16.16 5.20 -1.99
CA LEU A 398 17.10 4.14 -2.37
C LEU A 398 18.34 4.16 -1.47
N HIS A 399 18.69 3.02 -0.88
CA HIS A 399 20.04 2.76 -0.35
C HIS A 399 20.82 1.93 -1.36
N VAL A 400 21.88 2.51 -1.91
CA VAL A 400 22.70 1.91 -2.97
C VAL A 400 24.12 1.70 -2.46
N ARG A 401 24.67 0.51 -2.66
CA ARG A 401 26.09 0.19 -2.41
C ARG A 401 26.67 -0.57 -3.58
N ALA A 402 27.75 -0.06 -4.18
CA ALA A 402 28.45 -0.72 -5.29
C ALA A 402 29.85 -1.16 -4.84
N PHE A 403 30.30 -2.31 -5.32
CA PHE A 403 31.54 -2.97 -4.90
C PHE A 403 32.38 -3.42 -6.10
N ASP A 404 33.70 -3.30 -5.99
CA ASP A 404 34.66 -3.82 -6.96
C ASP A 404 34.86 -5.35 -6.83
N ALA A 405 35.75 -5.91 -7.65
CA ALA A 405 36.06 -7.34 -7.65
C ALA A 405 36.69 -7.87 -6.34
N ASP A 406 37.25 -6.99 -5.51
CA ASP A 406 37.88 -7.31 -4.23
C ASP A 406 36.94 -7.01 -3.03
N ASP A 407 35.65 -6.76 -3.30
CA ASP A 407 34.61 -6.34 -2.33
C ASP A 407 34.89 -4.98 -1.65
N HIS A 408 35.69 -4.11 -2.26
CA HIS A 408 35.81 -2.72 -1.79
C HIS A 408 34.65 -1.87 -2.27
N LEU A 409 34.13 -1.02 -1.39
CA LEU A 409 33.05 -0.08 -1.70
C LEU A 409 33.51 0.99 -2.69
N VAL A 410 32.82 1.08 -3.83
CA VAL A 410 33.01 2.10 -4.88
C VAL A 410 32.08 3.29 -4.67
N LEU A 411 30.82 3.02 -4.30
CA LEU A 411 29.79 4.01 -4.04
C LEU A 411 28.91 3.55 -2.88
N GLU A 412 28.50 4.47 -2.01
CA GLU A 412 27.36 4.31 -1.11
C GLU A 412 26.53 5.59 -1.13
N SER A 413 25.23 5.47 -1.42
CA SER A 413 24.25 6.57 -1.38
C SER A 413 23.01 6.12 -0.59
N GLY A 414 22.35 7.04 0.12
CA GLY A 414 21.10 6.80 0.85
C GLY A 414 21.27 5.96 2.12
N ARG A 415 22.43 6.11 2.79
CA ARG A 415 22.75 5.37 4.00
C ARG A 415 21.86 5.82 5.18
N TYR A 416 21.17 4.85 5.78
CA TYR A 416 20.44 5.05 7.03
C TYR A 416 21.22 4.52 8.24
N VAL A 417 21.38 5.35 9.27
CA VAL A 417 22.05 5.01 10.53
C VAL A 417 20.99 4.64 11.57
N PHE A 418 20.67 3.35 11.67
CA PHE A 418 19.63 2.81 12.56
C PHE A 418 19.77 3.26 14.02
N ALA A 419 20.99 3.35 14.54
CA ALA A 419 21.22 3.74 15.94
C ALA A 419 20.76 5.17 16.26
N THR A 420 20.87 6.09 15.29
CA THR A 420 20.50 7.50 15.45
C THR A 420 19.24 7.88 14.68
N ALA A 421 18.66 6.92 13.94
CA ALA A 421 17.54 7.09 13.02
C ALA A 421 17.76 8.21 11.98
N THR A 422 18.99 8.32 11.47
CA THR A 422 19.38 9.40 10.54
C THR A 422 19.54 8.85 9.13
N LEU A 423 18.84 9.46 8.17
CA LEU A 423 19.14 9.30 6.75
C LEU A 423 20.20 10.34 6.36
N ILE A 424 21.41 9.87 6.03
CA ILE A 424 22.52 10.76 5.66
C ILE A 424 22.14 11.51 4.38
N GLY A 425 22.37 12.83 4.35
CA GLY A 425 22.10 13.69 3.20
C GLY A 425 20.68 14.26 3.11
N ALA A 426 19.70 13.73 3.84
CA ALA A 426 18.28 14.08 3.64
C ALA A 426 17.93 15.55 3.92
N GLU A 427 18.61 16.18 4.90
CA GLU A 427 18.43 17.60 5.24
C GLU A 427 19.69 18.42 4.92
N ALA A 428 20.64 17.86 4.16
CA ALA A 428 21.93 18.48 3.88
C ALA A 428 21.94 19.16 2.51
N GLU A 429 22.33 20.42 2.47
CA GLU A 429 22.40 21.23 1.26
C GLU A 429 23.76 21.06 0.55
N PRO A 430 23.86 21.38 -0.76
CA PRO A 430 25.12 21.32 -1.47
C PRO A 430 26.24 22.13 -0.77
N GLY A 431 27.26 21.43 -0.30
CA GLY A 431 28.39 22.00 0.44
C GLY A 431 28.47 21.59 1.92
N ASP A 432 27.40 20.99 2.45
CA ASP A 432 27.41 20.36 3.77
C ASP A 432 28.27 19.09 3.78
N VAL A 433 28.82 18.74 4.94
CA VAL A 433 29.79 17.63 5.08
C VAL A 433 29.13 16.27 4.84
N ASP A 434 27.85 16.16 5.14
CA ASP A 434 27.01 14.97 5.03
C ASP A 434 26.07 15.03 3.82
N HIS A 435 26.26 16.00 2.92
CA HIS A 435 25.51 16.07 1.66
C HIS A 435 25.79 14.83 0.80
N ASP A 436 24.71 14.17 0.38
CA ASP A 436 24.72 13.03 -0.53
C ASP A 436 24.11 13.47 -1.88
N PRO A 437 24.95 13.77 -2.89
CA PRO A 437 24.45 14.29 -4.17
C PRO A 437 23.71 13.23 -5.01
N GLU A 438 23.82 11.94 -4.64
CA GLU A 438 23.21 10.82 -5.33
C GLU A 438 21.99 10.29 -4.54
N LEU A 439 21.52 11.00 -3.52
CA LEU A 439 20.38 10.58 -2.71
C LEU A 439 19.07 10.69 -3.50
N GLU A 440 18.47 9.55 -3.78
CA GLU A 440 17.13 9.47 -4.37
C GLU A 440 16.06 9.28 -3.28
N ILE A 441 15.35 10.37 -2.97
CA ILE A 441 14.26 10.42 -1.99
C ILE A 441 12.92 10.78 -2.65
N PHE A 442 11.89 10.03 -2.31
CA PHE A 442 10.51 10.15 -2.79
C PHE A 442 9.64 10.60 -1.61
N GLN A 443 9.34 11.90 -1.57
CA GLN A 443 8.57 12.56 -0.53
C GLN A 443 7.91 13.82 -1.09
N VAL A 444 7.01 14.41 -0.30
CA VAL A 444 6.51 15.77 -0.52
C VAL A 444 7.01 16.67 0.61
N ARG A 445 7.39 17.91 0.29
CA ARG A 445 7.79 18.94 1.26
C ARG A 445 6.94 20.17 1.03
N MET A 446 6.02 20.38 1.97
CA MET A 446 5.16 21.56 2.01
C MET A 446 5.76 22.63 2.91
N GLY A 447 5.21 23.83 2.85
CA GLY A 447 5.60 24.90 3.75
C GLY A 447 4.92 26.23 3.42
N MET A 448 5.59 27.32 3.78
CA MET A 448 5.02 28.66 3.72
C MET A 448 5.75 29.54 2.69
N THR A 449 4.97 30.31 1.92
CA THR A 449 5.52 31.40 1.09
C THR A 449 6.13 32.51 1.95
N GLU A 450 7.00 33.35 1.37
CA GLU A 450 7.69 34.43 2.11
C GLU A 450 6.71 35.40 2.79
N ASP A 451 5.69 35.85 2.06
CA ASP A 451 4.71 36.81 2.56
C ASP A 451 3.87 36.21 3.70
N TRP A 452 3.43 34.96 3.54
CA TRP A 452 2.62 34.30 4.55
C TRP A 452 3.41 33.98 5.81
N ALA A 453 4.63 33.46 5.68
CA ALA A 453 5.50 33.20 6.82
C ALA A 453 5.80 34.47 7.63
N ALA A 454 5.99 35.61 6.95
CA ALA A 454 6.19 36.90 7.61
C ALA A 454 4.94 37.34 8.40
N GLU A 455 3.74 37.10 7.88
CA GLU A 455 2.47 37.43 8.55
C GLU A 455 2.30 36.64 9.85
N VAL A 456 2.52 35.32 9.82
CA VAL A 456 2.38 34.44 11.01
C VAL A 456 3.62 34.39 11.90
N GLY A 457 4.68 35.15 11.56
CA GLY A 457 5.91 35.20 12.35
C GLY A 457 6.71 33.90 12.34
N LYS A 458 6.65 33.12 11.26
CA LYS A 458 7.39 31.86 11.06
C LYS A 458 8.46 32.03 9.98
N GLN A 459 9.27 31.00 9.78
CA GLN A 459 10.27 30.95 8.72
C GLN A 459 9.62 30.50 7.40
N ALA A 460 9.94 31.20 6.30
CA ALA A 460 9.50 30.82 4.96
C ALA A 460 10.24 29.57 4.45
N GLY A 461 9.61 28.84 3.54
CA GLY A 461 10.15 27.61 2.96
C GLY A 461 9.52 26.34 3.53
N LYS A 462 10.21 25.20 3.31
CA LYS A 462 9.82 23.87 3.77
C LYS A 462 9.60 23.87 5.30
N SER A 463 8.49 23.30 5.77
CA SER A 463 8.07 23.32 7.18
C SER A 463 7.26 22.08 7.56
N PHE A 464 7.15 21.83 8.86
CA PHE A 464 6.25 20.83 9.46
C PHE A 464 5.03 21.46 10.17
N HIS A 465 4.77 22.75 9.90
CA HIS A 465 3.55 23.43 10.33
C HIS A 465 2.44 23.20 9.30
N LEU A 466 1.85 21.99 9.30
CA LEU A 466 0.90 21.53 8.28
C LEU A 466 -0.23 22.53 7.99
N VAL A 467 -0.92 22.98 9.04
CA VAL A 467 -2.09 23.88 8.92
C VAL A 467 -1.70 25.26 8.35
N LEU A 468 -0.45 25.68 8.52
CA LEU A 468 0.05 26.94 7.97
C LEU A 468 0.62 26.77 6.56
N SER A 469 0.75 25.56 6.04
CA SER A 469 1.35 25.34 4.73
C SER A 469 0.42 25.80 3.59
N ASN A 470 0.96 26.66 2.72
CA ASN A 470 0.27 27.21 1.55
C ASN A 470 1.08 27.03 0.24
N ALA A 471 2.18 26.29 0.28
CA ALA A 471 3.00 25.98 -0.89
C ALA A 471 3.56 24.56 -0.83
N ILE A 472 3.65 23.93 -2.00
CA ILE A 472 4.39 22.68 -2.22
C ILE A 472 5.75 23.08 -2.82
N PHE A 473 6.83 22.86 -2.06
CA PHE A 473 8.19 23.19 -2.52
C PHE A 473 8.85 22.02 -3.27
N GLU A 474 8.40 20.81 -3.01
CA GLU A 474 8.93 19.58 -3.58
C GLU A 474 7.86 18.50 -3.49
N ASP A 475 7.66 17.73 -4.56
CA ASP A 475 6.90 16.50 -4.56
C ASP A 475 7.53 15.55 -5.58
N ARG A 476 8.39 14.66 -5.09
CA ARG A 476 9.09 13.66 -5.89
C ARG A 476 8.38 12.30 -5.87
N ARG A 477 7.17 12.20 -5.31
CA ARG A 477 6.47 10.91 -5.17
C ARG A 477 6.10 10.34 -6.54
N ILE A 478 6.22 9.03 -6.71
CA ILE A 478 6.01 8.36 -7.99
C ILE A 478 4.52 8.34 -8.32
N PRO A 479 4.05 8.88 -9.47
CA PRO A 479 2.63 8.90 -9.81
C PRO A 479 2.05 7.50 -10.09
N PRO A 480 0.71 7.34 -10.09
CA PRO A 480 0.07 6.06 -10.37
C PRO A 480 0.05 5.74 -11.86
N ARG A 481 -0.23 4.47 -12.17
CA ARG A 481 -0.51 4.01 -13.53
C ARG A 481 -1.64 4.84 -14.15
N GLY A 482 -1.44 5.29 -15.39
CA GLY A 482 -2.39 6.17 -16.09
C GLY A 482 -2.20 7.66 -15.80
N TYR A 483 -1.06 8.05 -15.21
CA TYR A 483 -0.68 9.44 -15.00
C TYR A 483 -0.83 10.30 -16.27
N ASP A 484 -1.44 11.46 -16.10
CA ASP A 484 -1.59 12.52 -17.11
C ASP A 484 -1.21 13.84 -16.44
N GLU A 485 -0.15 14.49 -16.94
CA GLU A 485 0.43 15.67 -16.30
C GLU A 485 -0.60 16.80 -16.20
N ALA A 486 -1.35 17.04 -17.27
CA ALA A 486 -2.33 18.13 -17.32
C ALA A 486 -3.49 17.92 -16.34
N ALA A 487 -3.98 16.69 -16.20
CA ALA A 487 -5.07 16.35 -15.29
C ALA A 487 -4.62 16.48 -13.82
N PHE A 488 -3.42 16.03 -13.48
CA PHE A 488 -2.87 16.17 -12.13
C PHE A 488 -2.58 17.65 -11.80
N ALA A 489 -2.01 18.40 -12.74
CA ALA A 489 -1.77 19.84 -12.58
C ALA A 489 -3.07 20.65 -12.39
N ALA A 490 -4.16 20.25 -13.04
CA ALA A 490 -5.45 20.95 -12.94
C ALA A 490 -6.06 20.91 -11.52
N VAL A 491 -5.66 19.93 -10.69
CA VAL A 491 -6.19 19.74 -9.33
C VAL A 491 -5.16 20.04 -8.24
N GLY A 492 -3.94 20.44 -8.61
CA GLY A 492 -2.82 20.69 -7.69
C GLY A 492 -2.18 19.41 -7.17
N ALA A 493 -2.22 18.33 -7.96
CA ALA A 493 -1.65 17.02 -7.61
C ALA A 493 -0.41 16.69 -8.43
N GLU A 494 0.12 17.58 -9.25
CA GLU A 494 1.35 17.35 -10.03
C GLU A 494 2.57 17.09 -9.12
N PRO A 495 3.55 16.28 -9.56
CA PRO A 495 4.89 16.29 -8.99
C PRO A 495 5.54 17.68 -9.09
N VAL A 496 6.38 18.05 -8.13
CA VAL A 496 7.06 19.35 -8.06
C VAL A 496 8.56 19.12 -7.87
N GLY A 497 9.37 19.56 -8.83
CA GLY A 497 10.82 19.31 -8.80
C GLY A 497 11.22 17.88 -9.21
N ALA A 498 10.28 17.11 -9.78
CA ALA A 498 10.53 15.86 -10.48
C ALA A 498 9.71 15.85 -11.78
N ASP A 499 10.31 15.33 -12.86
CA ASP A 499 9.68 15.25 -14.17
C ASP A 499 9.22 13.81 -14.41
N PHE A 500 7.93 13.63 -14.69
CA PHE A 500 7.33 12.37 -15.14
C PHE A 500 6.55 12.64 -16.42
N ALA A 501 6.77 11.84 -17.45
CA ALA A 501 5.97 11.91 -18.67
C ALA A 501 4.61 11.20 -18.51
N ASP A 502 3.64 11.53 -19.37
CA ASP A 502 2.34 10.86 -19.39
C ASP A 502 2.51 9.33 -19.48
N GLY A 503 1.76 8.62 -18.63
CA GLY A 503 1.79 7.17 -18.51
C GLY A 503 2.97 6.62 -17.71
N GLU A 504 3.92 7.45 -17.26
CA GLU A 504 4.96 6.99 -16.34
C GLU A 504 4.38 6.77 -14.94
N TYR A 505 4.61 5.56 -14.41
CA TYR A 505 4.28 5.16 -13.04
C TYR A 505 5.48 4.49 -12.39
N TRP A 506 6.67 4.91 -12.82
CA TRP A 506 7.95 4.44 -12.35
C TRP A 506 8.92 5.61 -12.22
N ALA A 507 9.93 5.45 -11.38
CA ALA A 507 11.06 6.36 -11.30
C ALA A 507 12.34 5.61 -11.67
N ASP A 508 13.19 6.27 -12.45
CA ASP A 508 14.50 5.77 -12.84
C ASP A 508 15.60 6.57 -12.12
N ALA A 509 16.62 5.86 -11.65
CA ALA A 509 17.84 6.42 -11.08
C ALA A 509 19.05 5.75 -11.72
N VAL A 510 20.09 6.52 -11.99
CA VAL A 510 21.31 6.03 -12.64
C VAL A 510 22.51 6.50 -11.84
N TYR A 511 23.36 5.55 -11.44
CA TYR A 511 24.55 5.81 -10.63
C TYR A 511 25.82 5.48 -11.42
N ASP A 512 26.79 6.39 -11.42
CA ASP A 512 28.14 6.15 -11.98
C ASP A 512 28.99 5.34 -10.99
N VAL A 513 29.29 4.10 -11.36
CA VAL A 513 29.96 3.09 -10.51
C VAL A 513 31.09 2.40 -11.28
N PRO A 514 32.10 3.15 -11.77
CA PRO A 514 33.14 2.60 -12.61
C PRO A 514 33.95 1.54 -11.87
N GLY A 515 34.06 0.35 -12.47
CA GLY A 515 34.78 -0.78 -11.88
C GLY A 515 33.99 -1.59 -10.85
N ALA A 516 32.72 -1.27 -10.61
CA ALA A 516 31.85 -2.12 -9.80
C ALA A 516 31.53 -3.43 -10.53
N GLU A 517 31.72 -4.56 -9.83
CA GLU A 517 31.36 -5.90 -10.29
C GLU A 517 30.05 -6.40 -9.65
N ARG A 518 29.62 -5.73 -8.56
CA ARG A 518 28.42 -6.05 -7.80
C ARG A 518 27.80 -4.78 -7.22
N ALA A 519 26.47 -4.71 -7.16
CA ALA A 519 25.76 -3.66 -6.45
C ALA A 519 24.59 -4.23 -5.63
N GLU A 520 24.32 -3.61 -4.48
CA GLU A 520 23.18 -3.87 -3.61
C GLU A 520 22.30 -2.63 -3.56
N VAL A 521 21.02 -2.78 -3.86
CA VAL A 521 20.02 -1.72 -3.89
C VAL A 521 18.85 -2.13 -3.00
N THR A 522 18.47 -1.26 -2.07
CA THR A 522 17.27 -1.45 -1.22
C THR A 522 16.37 -0.22 -1.33
N LEU A 523 15.10 -0.44 -1.63
CA LEU A 523 14.07 0.59 -1.54
C LEU A 523 13.50 0.56 -0.12
N TYR A 524 13.69 1.64 0.62
CA TYR A 524 13.19 1.79 1.98
C TYR A 524 11.97 2.70 2.03
N TYR A 525 11.03 2.41 2.91
CA TYR A 525 9.95 3.31 3.32
C TYR A 525 10.01 3.56 4.82
N GLN A 526 9.73 4.81 5.24
CA GLN A 526 9.65 5.19 6.65
C GLN A 526 8.31 5.89 6.94
N THR A 527 7.61 5.41 7.97
CA THR A 527 6.32 6.00 8.42
C THR A 527 6.49 7.41 8.95
N SER A 528 7.48 7.65 9.82
CA SER A 528 7.79 8.97 10.36
C SER A 528 9.29 9.16 10.52
N SER A 529 9.79 10.25 9.93
CA SER A 529 11.18 10.67 10.02
C SER A 529 11.55 11.12 11.44
N LYS A 530 12.83 11.01 11.80
CA LYS A 530 13.36 11.56 13.05
C LYS A 530 13.07 13.06 13.15
N GLU A 531 13.31 13.77 12.07
CA GLU A 531 13.19 15.23 11.97
C GLU A 531 11.78 15.69 12.37
N TYR A 532 10.77 14.95 11.91
CA TYR A 532 9.38 15.23 12.24
C TYR A 532 9.03 14.90 13.69
N VAL A 533 9.47 13.77 14.22
CA VAL A 533 9.23 13.40 15.63
C VAL A 533 9.91 14.40 16.59
N GLU A 534 11.14 14.83 16.29
CA GLU A 534 11.84 15.85 17.08
C GLU A 534 11.15 17.21 16.98
N PHE A 535 10.68 17.60 15.78
CA PHE A 535 9.87 18.81 15.62
C PHE A 535 8.61 18.77 16.49
N LEU A 536 7.82 17.69 16.44
CA LEU A 536 6.60 17.57 17.24
C LEU A 536 6.88 17.57 18.76
N LYS A 537 8.03 17.05 19.19
CA LYS A 537 8.48 17.13 20.59
C LYS A 537 8.79 18.57 20.99
N ASP A 538 9.57 19.26 20.18
CA ASP A 538 10.15 20.56 20.53
C ASP A 538 9.16 21.71 20.33
N GLU A 539 8.29 21.62 19.33
CA GLU A 539 7.29 22.64 19.01
C GLU A 539 6.06 22.53 19.92
N ASN A 540 5.71 21.34 20.41
CA ASN A 540 4.58 21.18 21.33
C ASN A 540 4.91 21.78 22.71
N THR A 541 4.22 22.86 23.05
CA THR A 541 4.36 23.57 24.33
C THR A 541 3.07 23.60 25.16
N THR A 542 1.98 23.02 24.62
CA THR A 542 0.65 23.07 25.23
C THR A 542 0.32 21.83 26.06
N ASN A 543 0.88 20.66 25.72
CA ASN A 543 0.63 19.42 26.45
C ASN A 543 1.82 18.44 26.36
N ALA A 544 1.62 17.20 26.80
CA ALA A 544 2.66 16.18 26.85
C ALA A 544 2.73 15.28 25.60
N SER A 545 1.87 15.47 24.59
CA SER A 545 1.76 14.54 23.46
C SER A 545 3.04 14.43 22.65
N GLY A 546 3.74 15.54 22.40
CA GLY A 546 5.03 15.56 21.70
C GLY A 546 6.12 14.78 22.46
N PRO A 547 6.39 15.11 23.74
CA PRO A 547 7.29 14.31 24.59
C PRO A 547 6.93 12.83 24.69
N ILE A 548 5.64 12.48 24.83
CA ILE A 548 5.20 11.08 24.89
C ILE A 548 5.51 10.36 23.58
N LEU A 549 5.20 10.96 22.43
CA LEU A 549 5.55 10.40 21.11
C LEU A 549 7.05 10.17 20.99
N PHE A 550 7.87 11.15 21.41
CA PHE A 550 9.33 11.04 21.32
C PHE A 550 9.87 9.91 22.19
N ASP A 551 9.42 9.78 23.44
CA ASP A 551 9.85 8.70 24.34
C ASP A 551 9.48 7.33 23.74
N LEU A 552 8.25 7.20 23.22
CA LEU A 552 7.81 5.99 22.52
C LEU A 552 8.67 5.68 21.29
N TRP A 553 8.98 6.69 20.49
CA TRP A 553 9.85 6.55 19.33
C TRP A 553 11.27 6.13 19.73
N GLU A 554 11.87 6.78 20.72
CA GLU A 554 13.24 6.53 21.17
C GLU A 554 13.42 5.12 21.73
N GLU A 555 12.44 4.65 22.52
CA GLU A 555 12.45 3.37 23.24
C GLU A 555 12.04 2.17 22.36
N HIS A 556 11.27 2.39 21.30
CA HIS A 556 10.64 1.32 20.50
C HIS A 556 11.02 1.35 19.01
N GLY A 557 12.31 1.51 18.72
CA GLY A 557 12.85 1.26 17.38
C GLY A 557 12.74 2.44 16.40
N LYS A 558 12.39 3.64 16.87
CA LYS A 558 12.58 4.90 16.15
C LYS A 558 11.95 4.96 14.74
N SER A 559 10.74 4.40 14.59
CA SER A 559 10.08 4.26 13.28
C SER A 559 11.03 3.67 12.23
N GLU A 560 11.67 2.55 12.56
CA GLU A 560 12.61 1.86 11.69
C GLU A 560 12.05 1.67 10.27
N PRO A 561 12.82 2.00 9.21
CA PRO A 561 12.33 1.88 7.85
C PRO A 561 12.13 0.42 7.42
N VAL A 562 11.09 0.22 6.62
CA VAL A 562 10.75 -1.06 6.00
C VAL A 562 11.51 -1.18 4.68
N ALA A 563 12.26 -2.26 4.50
CA ALA A 563 12.77 -2.63 3.18
C ALA A 563 11.59 -3.15 2.32
N MET A 564 11.12 -2.31 1.41
CA MET A 564 10.03 -2.64 0.48
C MET A 564 10.51 -3.63 -0.59
N ALA A 565 11.70 -3.39 -1.13
CA ALA A 565 12.27 -4.19 -2.20
C ALA A 565 13.80 -4.21 -2.09
N ARG A 566 14.42 -5.31 -2.52
CA ARG A 566 15.89 -5.46 -2.52
C ARG A 566 16.35 -6.18 -3.76
N SER A 567 17.40 -5.64 -4.39
CA SER A 567 18.12 -6.27 -5.48
C SER A 567 19.62 -6.30 -5.23
N VAL A 568 20.25 -7.42 -5.55
CA VAL A 568 21.70 -7.56 -5.64
C VAL A 568 22.06 -7.99 -7.06
N VAL A 569 22.69 -7.09 -7.81
CA VAL A 569 23.02 -7.28 -9.23
C VAL A 569 24.52 -7.43 -9.42
N THR A 570 24.93 -8.17 -10.44
CA THR A 570 26.34 -8.36 -10.81
C THR A 570 26.59 -7.97 -12.27
N ALA A 571 27.81 -7.55 -12.55
CA ALA A 571 28.27 -7.32 -13.91
C ALA A 571 28.48 -8.64 -14.69
N ASP A 572 28.72 -9.79 -14.02
CA ASP A 572 28.86 -11.08 -14.70
C ASP A 572 27.50 -11.74 -14.96
N LYS A 573 26.93 -11.44 -16.13
CA LYS A 573 25.67 -12.04 -16.62
C LYS A 573 25.68 -13.57 -16.70
N LYS A 574 26.86 -14.23 -16.68
CA LYS A 574 26.91 -15.71 -16.62
C LYS A 574 26.51 -16.25 -15.26
N ILE A 575 26.73 -15.48 -14.19
CA ILE A 575 26.33 -15.85 -12.84
C ILE A 575 24.80 -15.84 -12.75
N GLU A 576 24.16 -14.71 -13.13
CA GLU A 576 22.71 -14.57 -13.20
C GLU A 576 22.08 -15.69 -14.05
N ALA A 577 22.57 -15.90 -15.28
CA ALA A 577 22.07 -16.96 -16.16
C ALA A 577 22.29 -18.38 -15.59
N SER A 578 23.37 -18.60 -14.84
CA SER A 578 23.62 -19.88 -14.18
C SER A 578 22.68 -20.09 -12.98
N CYS A 579 22.29 -19.02 -12.29
CA CYS A 579 21.34 -19.07 -11.20
C CYS A 579 19.93 -19.38 -11.71
N VAL A 580 19.41 -18.62 -12.69
CA VAL A 580 18.10 -18.87 -13.33
C VAL A 580 18.00 -20.33 -13.79
N LYS A 581 19.01 -20.81 -14.52
CA LYS A 581 19.05 -22.20 -14.98
C LYS A 581 19.07 -23.23 -13.84
N ASN A 582 19.64 -22.89 -12.68
CA ASN A 582 19.62 -23.76 -11.50
C ASN A 582 18.23 -23.82 -10.88
N VAL A 583 17.56 -22.67 -10.74
CA VAL A 583 16.18 -22.55 -10.26
C VAL A 583 15.26 -23.39 -11.14
N ASP A 584 15.25 -23.15 -12.46
CA ASP A 584 14.43 -23.89 -13.43
C ASP A 584 14.61 -25.40 -13.32
N ARG A 585 15.87 -25.83 -13.31
CA ARG A 585 16.23 -27.25 -13.29
C ARG A 585 15.77 -27.90 -11.99
N THR A 586 15.87 -27.18 -10.88
CA THR A 586 15.51 -27.70 -9.55
C THR A 586 14.00 -27.71 -9.38
N GLN A 587 13.30 -26.65 -9.78
CA GLN A 587 11.85 -26.58 -9.85
C GLN A 587 11.27 -27.71 -10.71
N ALA A 588 11.78 -27.91 -11.93
CA ALA A 588 11.34 -28.98 -12.82
C ALA A 588 11.56 -30.39 -12.23
N LYS A 589 12.65 -30.60 -11.49
CA LYS A 589 12.89 -31.87 -10.77
C LYS A 589 11.88 -32.06 -9.64
N TYR A 590 11.61 -31.00 -8.88
CA TYR A 590 10.66 -31.02 -7.78
C TYR A 590 9.24 -31.29 -8.28
N LEU A 591 8.75 -30.53 -9.26
CA LEU A 591 7.45 -30.74 -9.93
C LEU A 591 7.29 -32.20 -10.32
N LYS A 592 8.27 -32.77 -11.05
CA LYS A 592 8.25 -34.17 -11.47
C LYS A 592 8.22 -35.16 -10.29
N SER A 593 8.94 -34.87 -9.21
CA SER A 593 8.97 -35.72 -8.02
C SER A 593 7.62 -35.70 -7.30
N TRP A 594 7.06 -34.49 -7.13
CA TRP A 594 5.79 -34.24 -6.50
C TRP A 594 4.63 -34.88 -7.30
N THR A 595 4.54 -34.61 -8.61
CA THR A 595 3.50 -35.18 -9.48
C THR A 595 3.55 -36.70 -9.50
N LYS A 596 4.76 -37.28 -9.62
CA LYS A 596 4.93 -38.73 -9.61
C LYS A 596 4.48 -39.35 -8.29
N THR A 597 4.76 -38.69 -7.17
CA THR A 597 4.42 -39.18 -5.83
C THR A 597 2.90 -39.18 -5.63
N TRP A 598 2.23 -38.10 -5.99
CA TRP A 598 0.76 -38.02 -5.97
C TRP A 598 0.09 -38.95 -6.98
N ASN A 599 0.61 -39.04 -8.20
CA ASN A 599 0.12 -39.96 -9.24
C ASN A 599 0.13 -41.43 -8.77
N VAL A 600 1.11 -41.85 -7.97
CA VAL A 600 1.10 -43.20 -7.38
C VAL A 600 -0.11 -43.39 -6.47
N CYS A 601 -0.47 -42.40 -5.65
CA CYS A 601 -1.62 -42.48 -4.77
C CYS A 601 -2.96 -42.36 -5.51
N LEU A 602 -3.12 -41.37 -6.38
CA LEU A 602 -4.32 -41.19 -7.20
C LEU A 602 -4.63 -42.44 -8.03
N LEU A 603 -3.60 -43.06 -8.62
CA LEU A 603 -3.76 -44.30 -9.37
C LEU A 603 -4.11 -45.51 -8.48
N ARG A 604 -3.67 -45.54 -7.21
CA ARG A 604 -4.07 -46.59 -6.27
C ARG A 604 -5.55 -46.46 -5.91
N GLU A 605 -6.00 -45.25 -5.58
CA GLU A 605 -7.40 -44.99 -5.25
C GLU A 605 -8.31 -45.28 -6.46
N ALA A 606 -7.88 -44.89 -7.67
CA ALA A 606 -8.58 -45.25 -8.90
C ALA A 606 -8.60 -46.77 -9.19
N ARG A 607 -7.87 -47.60 -8.43
CA ARG A 607 -7.93 -49.07 -8.46
C ARG A 607 -8.75 -49.66 -7.31
N GLY A 608 -9.39 -48.81 -6.49
CA GLY A 608 -10.05 -49.22 -5.25
C GLY A 608 -9.08 -49.66 -4.15
N LEU A 609 -7.82 -49.18 -4.19
CA LEU A 609 -6.80 -49.44 -3.17
C LEU A 609 -6.45 -48.16 -2.43
N SER A 610 -6.32 -48.23 -1.11
CA SER A 610 -5.92 -47.07 -0.33
C SER A 610 -4.51 -46.57 -0.68
N CYS A 611 -4.35 -45.25 -0.73
CA CYS A 611 -3.08 -44.55 -0.74
C CYS A 611 -2.32 -44.79 0.57
N ASP A 612 -1.04 -45.09 0.46
CA ASP A 612 -0.11 -45.08 1.61
C ASP A 612 0.31 -43.63 1.86
N THR A 613 -0.47 -42.92 2.68
CA THR A 613 -0.26 -41.50 2.98
C THR A 613 1.05 -41.25 3.72
N ALA A 614 1.45 -42.15 4.62
CA ALA A 614 2.71 -42.02 5.35
C ALA A 614 3.93 -42.04 4.41
N SER A 615 4.01 -43.03 3.50
CA SER A 615 5.12 -43.09 2.52
C SER A 615 5.06 -41.95 1.50
N ARG A 616 3.85 -41.49 1.15
CA ARG A 616 3.68 -40.31 0.28
C ARG A 616 4.25 -39.07 0.96
N ASP A 617 3.82 -38.78 2.20
CA ASP A 617 4.18 -37.57 2.92
C ASP A 617 5.67 -37.53 3.25
N GLU A 618 6.27 -38.66 3.60
CA GLU A 618 7.73 -38.77 3.77
C GLU A 618 8.49 -38.39 2.48
N LYS A 619 8.03 -38.87 1.31
CA LYS A 619 8.65 -38.53 0.02
C LYS A 619 8.44 -37.07 -0.37
N LEU A 620 7.25 -36.52 -0.10
CA LEU A 620 6.96 -35.11 -0.36
C LEU A 620 7.83 -34.21 0.52
N ASN A 621 7.92 -34.50 1.82
CA ASN A 621 8.77 -33.75 2.75
C ASN A 621 10.25 -33.85 2.36
N SER A 622 10.72 -35.02 1.93
CA SER A 622 12.09 -35.19 1.42
C SER A 622 12.34 -34.37 0.15
N ALA A 623 11.36 -34.33 -0.77
CA ALA A 623 11.47 -33.55 -1.99
C ALA A 623 11.46 -32.03 -1.70
N ARG A 624 10.62 -31.57 -0.76
CA ARG A 624 10.55 -30.17 -0.29
C ARG A 624 11.88 -29.74 0.33
N ALA A 625 12.45 -30.56 1.20
CA ALA A 625 13.78 -30.32 1.75
C ALA A 625 14.88 -30.29 0.68
N ASP A 626 14.77 -31.10 -0.39
CA ASP A 626 15.75 -31.08 -1.48
C ASP A 626 15.71 -29.78 -2.30
N ILE A 627 14.53 -29.27 -2.66
CA ILE A 627 14.40 -28.00 -3.38
C ILE A 627 14.87 -26.81 -2.53
N ALA A 628 14.40 -26.70 -1.28
CA ALA A 628 14.80 -25.63 -0.36
C ALA A 628 16.32 -25.60 -0.13
N SER A 629 16.96 -26.76 -0.08
CA SER A 629 18.43 -26.79 0.07
C SER A 629 19.21 -26.38 -1.19
N ARG A 630 18.60 -26.40 -2.38
CA ARG A 630 19.26 -26.23 -3.69
C ARG A 630 19.03 -24.85 -4.31
N ILE A 631 18.06 -24.11 -3.80
CA ILE A 631 17.73 -22.73 -4.16
C ILE A 631 17.75 -21.95 -2.84
N GLY A 632 18.73 -21.09 -2.65
CA GLY A 632 18.92 -20.30 -1.42
C GLY A 632 19.52 -21.07 -0.23
N GLY A 633 19.37 -22.39 -0.17
CA GLY A 633 19.94 -23.20 0.91
C GLY A 633 21.40 -23.65 0.74
N LEU A 634 21.88 -24.46 1.69
CA LEU A 634 23.29 -24.89 1.81
C LEU A 634 23.89 -25.64 0.60
N ARG A 635 23.06 -26.18 -0.30
CA ARG A 635 23.49 -26.90 -1.51
C ARG A 635 23.31 -26.05 -2.78
N ASP A 636 22.91 -24.79 -2.63
CA ASP A 636 22.91 -23.83 -3.70
C ASP A 636 24.33 -23.30 -3.94
N SER A 637 24.92 -23.76 -5.04
CA SER A 637 26.26 -23.35 -5.48
C SER A 637 26.23 -22.30 -6.59
N LYS A 638 25.03 -21.83 -6.95
CA LYS A 638 24.80 -21.00 -8.15
C LYS A 638 24.21 -19.63 -7.83
N CYS A 639 23.44 -19.50 -6.75
CA CYS A 639 22.80 -18.24 -6.40
C CYS A 639 23.20 -17.76 -4.99
N ALA A 640 23.18 -18.64 -3.99
CA ALA A 640 23.34 -18.25 -2.58
C ALA A 640 24.70 -17.60 -2.23
N GLY A 641 25.78 -17.95 -2.94
CA GLY A 641 27.10 -17.33 -2.73
C GLY A 641 27.24 -15.91 -3.26
N GLU A 642 26.30 -15.47 -4.11
CA GLU A 642 26.37 -14.22 -4.88
C GLU A 642 25.42 -13.15 -4.31
N GLY A 643 24.56 -13.52 -3.35
CA GLY A 643 23.62 -12.61 -2.71
C GLY A 643 22.44 -12.16 -3.57
N LEU A 644 22.25 -12.73 -4.77
CA LEU A 644 21.18 -12.38 -5.72
C LEU A 644 19.79 -12.45 -5.06
N THR A 645 18.83 -11.66 -5.56
CA THR A 645 17.42 -11.73 -5.11
C THR A 645 16.51 -12.18 -6.25
N GLY A 646 15.22 -12.42 -5.97
CA GLY A 646 14.25 -12.70 -7.04
C GLY A 646 14.19 -11.56 -8.06
N GLN A 647 14.20 -10.31 -7.58
CA GLN A 647 14.18 -9.11 -8.41
C GLN A 647 15.42 -8.98 -9.30
N SER A 648 16.60 -9.36 -8.78
CA SER A 648 17.84 -9.39 -9.57
C SER A 648 17.81 -10.41 -10.72
N LEU A 649 16.92 -11.40 -10.64
CA LEU A 649 16.72 -12.43 -11.65
C LEU A 649 15.52 -12.14 -12.57
N GLY A 650 14.92 -10.95 -12.46
CA GLY A 650 13.79 -10.51 -13.29
C GLY A 650 12.40 -10.89 -12.74
N HIS A 651 12.31 -11.42 -11.52
CA HIS A 651 11.02 -11.61 -10.86
C HIS A 651 10.50 -10.29 -10.27
N GLN A 652 9.20 -10.23 -10.00
CA GLN A 652 8.60 -9.11 -9.26
C GLN A 652 8.87 -9.20 -7.77
N ALA A 653 8.35 -8.23 -7.00
CA ALA A 653 8.44 -8.24 -5.54
C ALA A 653 7.72 -9.43 -4.89
N VAL A 654 6.77 -10.07 -5.57
CA VAL A 654 6.09 -11.27 -5.06
C VAL A 654 6.16 -12.45 -6.00
N CYS A 655 5.96 -13.63 -5.43
CA CYS A 655 5.73 -14.82 -6.21
C CYS A 655 4.50 -14.66 -7.14
N PRO A 656 4.52 -15.22 -8.36
CA PRO A 656 3.34 -15.27 -9.20
C PRO A 656 2.12 -15.93 -8.54
N ALA A 657 0.90 -15.51 -8.91
CA ALA A 657 -0.32 -16.23 -8.56
C ALA A 657 -0.20 -17.72 -8.99
N PRO A 658 -0.81 -18.67 -8.26
CA PRO A 658 -1.65 -18.51 -7.08
C PRO A 658 -0.80 -18.44 -5.80
N CYS A 659 0.51 -18.20 -5.90
CA CYS A 659 1.46 -18.18 -4.80
C CYS A 659 1.79 -16.76 -4.32
N SER A 660 1.13 -15.73 -4.88
CA SER A 660 1.39 -14.31 -4.63
C SER A 660 1.15 -13.86 -3.19
N TRP A 661 0.29 -14.56 -2.45
CA TRP A 661 0.04 -14.31 -1.03
C TRP A 661 1.06 -15.00 -0.11
N SER A 662 1.96 -15.85 -0.64
CA SER A 662 2.77 -16.73 0.18
C SER A 662 4.18 -16.22 0.51
N THR A 663 4.78 -15.34 -0.32
CA THR A 663 6.16 -14.87 -0.10
C THR A 663 6.53 -13.64 -0.95
N THR A 664 7.07 -12.59 -0.30
CA THR A 664 7.84 -11.51 -0.94
C THR A 664 9.23 -12.02 -1.36
N LEU A 665 9.68 -11.73 -2.58
CA LEU A 665 10.91 -12.26 -3.18
C LEU A 665 12.17 -11.44 -2.86
N ASN A 666 12.47 -11.25 -1.58
CA ASN A 666 13.62 -10.45 -1.12
C ASN A 666 14.95 -11.21 -1.13
N THR A 667 14.91 -12.54 -1.18
CA THR A 667 16.08 -13.41 -1.13
C THR A 667 15.96 -14.58 -2.12
N VAL A 668 17.07 -15.30 -2.36
CA VAL A 668 17.02 -16.57 -3.10
C VAL A 668 16.22 -17.63 -2.34
N GLU A 669 16.19 -17.60 -1.00
CA GLU A 669 15.38 -18.54 -0.22
C GLU A 669 13.88 -18.35 -0.50
N ASP A 670 13.43 -17.09 -0.59
CA ASP A 670 12.07 -16.74 -0.99
C ASP A 670 11.75 -17.26 -2.40
N LEU A 671 12.71 -17.13 -3.33
CA LEU A 671 12.59 -17.71 -4.67
C LEU A 671 12.50 -19.25 -4.63
N GLY A 672 13.18 -19.91 -3.70
CA GLY A 672 13.07 -21.35 -3.47
C GLY A 672 11.67 -21.76 -3.02
N THR A 673 11.09 -21.01 -2.09
CA THR A 673 9.71 -21.18 -1.61
C THR A 673 8.70 -20.94 -2.73
N CYS A 674 8.88 -19.88 -3.51
CA CYS A 674 8.07 -19.57 -4.67
C CYS A 674 8.14 -20.67 -5.74
N ALA A 675 9.35 -21.11 -6.09
CA ALA A 675 9.56 -22.20 -7.05
C ALA A 675 8.90 -23.50 -6.58
N GLN A 676 8.96 -23.81 -5.28
CA GLN A 676 8.25 -24.94 -4.69
C GLN A 676 6.73 -24.78 -4.89
N CYS A 677 6.15 -23.65 -4.48
CA CYS A 677 4.71 -23.41 -4.58
C CYS A 677 4.21 -23.51 -6.02
N LEU A 678 4.86 -22.83 -6.97
CA LEU A 678 4.49 -22.87 -8.39
C LEU A 678 4.58 -24.29 -8.95
N ALA A 679 5.58 -25.07 -8.56
CA ALA A 679 5.69 -26.46 -8.99
C ALA A 679 4.56 -27.35 -8.45
N GLU A 680 4.09 -27.12 -7.23
CA GLU A 680 2.91 -27.81 -6.68
C GLU A 680 1.63 -27.36 -7.40
N ALA A 681 1.47 -26.07 -7.69
CA ALA A 681 0.33 -25.53 -8.42
C ALA A 681 0.24 -26.10 -9.85
N TYR A 682 1.32 -26.00 -10.64
CA TYR A 682 1.37 -26.58 -11.99
C TYR A 682 1.17 -28.11 -11.96
N GLY A 683 1.73 -28.78 -10.95
CA GLY A 683 1.56 -30.21 -10.74
C GLY A 683 0.11 -30.57 -10.41
N GLY A 684 -0.57 -29.76 -9.60
CA GLY A 684 -1.97 -29.90 -9.22
C GLY A 684 -2.88 -29.87 -10.45
N VAL A 685 -2.77 -28.82 -11.27
CA VAL A 685 -3.53 -28.67 -12.54
C VAL A 685 -3.25 -29.84 -13.49
N ALA A 686 -2.01 -30.32 -13.56
CA ALA A 686 -1.67 -31.48 -14.38
C ALA A 686 -2.35 -32.78 -13.90
N LEU A 687 -2.43 -32.98 -12.58
CA LEU A 687 -3.08 -34.14 -12.00
C LEU A 687 -4.60 -34.04 -12.09
N GLU A 688 -5.18 -32.86 -11.88
CA GLU A 688 -6.59 -32.59 -12.11
C GLU A 688 -6.99 -32.85 -13.56
N SER A 689 -6.20 -32.35 -14.51
CA SER A 689 -6.42 -32.63 -15.93
C SER A 689 -6.37 -34.13 -16.25
N ALA A 690 -5.60 -34.90 -15.50
CA ALA A 690 -5.53 -36.35 -15.68
C ALA A 690 -6.68 -37.09 -14.97
N TYR A 691 -7.03 -36.72 -13.74
CA TYR A 691 -7.88 -37.50 -12.84
C TYR A 691 -9.25 -36.88 -12.55
N GLY A 692 -9.49 -35.64 -12.98
CA GLY A 692 -10.67 -34.83 -12.66
C GLY A 692 -10.65 -34.25 -11.24
N GLU A 693 -9.58 -34.46 -10.48
CA GLU A 693 -9.43 -34.03 -9.08
C GLU A 693 -7.98 -33.57 -8.85
N ALA A 694 -7.81 -32.44 -8.17
CA ALA A 694 -6.51 -31.96 -7.71
C ALA A 694 -6.18 -32.53 -6.31
N PRO A 695 -4.91 -32.85 -6.00
CA PRO A 695 -4.50 -33.14 -4.64
C PRO A 695 -4.92 -32.04 -3.64
N PRO A 696 -5.30 -32.38 -2.40
CA PRO A 696 -5.24 -33.71 -1.79
C PRO A 696 -6.46 -34.61 -2.07
N THR A 697 -7.41 -34.16 -2.89
CA THR A 697 -8.63 -34.91 -3.22
C THR A 697 -8.33 -36.14 -4.07
N PHE A 698 -9.11 -37.19 -3.89
CA PHE A 698 -8.95 -38.47 -4.60
C PHE A 698 -10.18 -38.76 -5.49
N PRO A 699 -9.97 -39.39 -6.66
CA PRO A 699 -11.06 -39.76 -7.55
C PRO A 699 -11.93 -40.86 -6.92
N THR A 700 -13.24 -40.78 -7.14
CA THR A 700 -14.22 -41.75 -6.64
C THR A 700 -14.49 -42.90 -7.61
N THR A 701 -13.91 -42.85 -8.83
CA THR A 701 -14.16 -43.81 -9.91
C THR A 701 -13.12 -44.94 -9.93
N THR A 702 -13.58 -46.17 -10.18
CA THR A 702 -12.69 -47.34 -10.29
C THR A 702 -12.43 -47.69 -11.77
N LEU A 703 -11.16 -47.88 -12.13
CA LEU A 703 -10.71 -48.11 -13.52
C LEU A 703 -10.50 -49.58 -13.88
N SER A 704 -10.85 -49.93 -15.13
CA SER A 704 -10.49 -51.21 -15.76
C SER A 704 -8.96 -51.39 -15.89
N ARG A 705 -8.48 -52.63 -16.02
CA ARG A 705 -7.04 -52.90 -16.22
C ARG A 705 -6.47 -52.27 -17.50
N ASP A 706 -7.25 -52.17 -18.56
CA ASP A 706 -6.81 -51.60 -19.83
C ASP A 706 -6.88 -50.07 -19.80
N ALA A 707 -7.91 -49.49 -19.17
CA ALA A 707 -8.03 -48.06 -18.90
C ALA A 707 -6.87 -47.54 -18.02
N GLN A 708 -6.34 -48.34 -17.07
CA GLN A 708 -5.19 -47.95 -16.24
C GLN A 708 -3.94 -47.54 -17.02
N LYS A 709 -3.67 -48.18 -18.17
CA LYS A 709 -2.52 -47.82 -19.02
C LYS A 709 -2.74 -46.46 -19.67
N CYS A 710 -3.98 -46.17 -20.06
CA CYS A 710 -4.36 -44.87 -20.60
C CYS A 710 -4.33 -43.78 -19.54
N GLN A 711 -4.80 -44.06 -18.32
CA GLN A 711 -4.70 -43.13 -17.19
C GLN A 711 -3.25 -42.73 -16.89
N LEU A 712 -2.33 -43.71 -16.88
CA LEU A 712 -0.90 -43.45 -16.73
C LEU A 712 -0.31 -42.62 -17.88
N LEU A 713 -0.82 -42.82 -19.10
CA LEU A 713 -0.41 -42.02 -20.27
C LEU A 713 -0.94 -40.58 -20.17
N LEU A 714 -2.16 -40.38 -19.68
CA LEU A 714 -2.75 -39.07 -19.41
C LEU A 714 -1.93 -38.31 -18.37
N ALA A 715 -1.75 -38.87 -17.17
CA ALA A 715 -0.97 -38.24 -16.11
C ALA A 715 0.47 -37.90 -16.53
N LYS A 716 1.13 -38.82 -17.25
CA LYS A 716 2.47 -38.55 -17.79
C LYS A 716 2.48 -37.48 -18.88
N SER A 717 1.42 -37.37 -19.67
CA SER A 717 1.32 -36.36 -20.73
C SER A 717 1.02 -34.99 -20.14
N ALA A 718 0.13 -34.90 -19.15
CA ALA A 718 -0.13 -33.68 -18.38
C ALA A 718 1.10 -33.20 -17.60
N GLU A 719 1.84 -34.08 -16.91
CA GLU A 719 3.13 -33.73 -16.27
C GLU A 719 4.11 -33.11 -17.28
N LYS A 720 4.20 -33.70 -18.48
CA LYS A 720 5.12 -33.21 -19.52
C LYS A 720 4.68 -31.89 -20.12
N GLU A 721 3.37 -31.66 -20.19
CA GLU A 721 2.80 -30.39 -20.62
C GLU A 721 3.12 -29.31 -19.57
N ALA A 722 2.82 -29.55 -18.29
CA ALA A 722 3.11 -28.64 -17.19
C ALA A 722 4.61 -28.27 -17.09
N LEU A 723 5.51 -29.24 -17.22
CA LEU A 723 6.96 -29.00 -17.29
C LEU A 723 7.38 -28.15 -18.50
N GLY A 724 6.68 -28.29 -19.62
CA GLY A 724 6.95 -27.49 -20.80
C GLY A 724 6.49 -26.05 -20.59
N TRP A 725 5.28 -25.84 -20.06
CA TRP A 725 4.79 -24.52 -19.70
C TRP A 725 5.70 -23.80 -18.71
N ALA A 726 6.04 -24.42 -17.57
CA ALA A 726 6.93 -23.82 -16.58
C ALA A 726 8.26 -23.35 -17.18
N LYS A 727 8.81 -24.13 -18.12
CA LYS A 727 10.05 -23.76 -18.82
C LYS A 727 9.88 -22.57 -19.77
N GLU A 728 8.75 -22.48 -20.46
CA GLU A 728 8.50 -21.39 -21.41
C GLU A 728 8.23 -20.06 -20.68
N ILE A 729 7.62 -20.09 -19.49
CA ILE A 729 7.42 -18.92 -18.63
C ILE A 729 8.77 -18.39 -18.16
N SER A 730 9.60 -19.24 -17.55
CA SER A 730 10.92 -18.84 -17.05
C SER A 730 11.80 -18.27 -18.17
N ARG A 731 11.72 -18.82 -19.39
CA ARG A 731 12.41 -18.22 -20.54
C ARG A 731 11.94 -16.79 -20.81
N CYS A 732 10.64 -16.54 -20.75
CA CYS A 732 10.10 -15.19 -20.92
C CYS A 732 10.48 -14.24 -19.77
N GLU A 733 10.61 -14.74 -18.54
CA GLU A 733 11.09 -13.94 -17.39
C GLU A 733 12.54 -13.51 -17.60
N ALA A 734 13.41 -14.43 -18.02
CA ALA A 734 14.81 -14.12 -18.33
C ALA A 734 14.99 -13.17 -19.53
N GLU A 735 14.05 -13.18 -20.48
CA GLU A 735 14.04 -12.29 -21.66
C GLU A 735 13.53 -10.86 -21.35
N ARG A 736 12.98 -10.61 -20.15
CA ARG A 736 12.41 -9.30 -19.74
C ARG A 736 13.37 -8.39 -18.96
N LEU A 737 14.64 -8.79 -18.79
CA LEU A 737 15.66 -7.92 -18.22
C LEU A 737 15.81 -6.65 -19.09
N PRO A 738 15.98 -5.45 -18.52
CA PRO A 738 16.07 -4.21 -19.29
C PRO A 738 17.20 -4.30 -20.33
N GLY A 739 16.90 -4.01 -21.61
CA GLY A 739 17.90 -3.94 -22.68
C GLY A 739 17.54 -4.60 -24.02
N ASP A 740 16.50 -5.43 -24.09
CA ASP A 740 16.09 -6.06 -25.35
C ASP A 740 14.60 -5.81 -25.68
N SER A 741 14.33 -4.71 -26.38
CA SER A 741 13.00 -4.37 -26.91
C SER A 741 12.61 -5.18 -28.16
N SER A 742 13.43 -6.15 -28.59
CA SER A 742 13.27 -6.82 -29.89
C SER A 742 12.64 -8.21 -29.86
N LEU A 743 12.23 -8.72 -28.69
CA LEU A 743 11.72 -10.09 -28.55
C LEU A 743 10.26 -10.16 -28.07
N ASN A 744 9.36 -10.49 -28.99
CA ASN A 744 7.97 -10.82 -28.68
C ASN A 744 7.90 -12.22 -28.01
N CYS A 745 8.05 -12.25 -26.68
CA CYS A 745 7.91 -13.46 -25.85
C CYS A 745 6.62 -14.23 -26.17
N GLN A 746 5.49 -13.54 -26.41
CA GLN A 746 4.21 -14.19 -26.70
C GLN A 746 4.27 -15.06 -27.97
N THR A 747 4.91 -14.56 -29.04
CA THR A 747 5.03 -15.28 -30.31
C THR A 747 5.94 -16.50 -30.20
N ASN A 748 7.09 -16.35 -29.54
CA ASN A 748 8.03 -17.45 -29.31
C ASN A 748 7.44 -18.55 -28.42
N ARG A 749 6.72 -18.15 -27.37
CA ARG A 749 5.98 -19.03 -26.45
C ARG A 749 4.92 -19.84 -27.19
N ALA A 750 4.06 -19.19 -27.99
CA ALA A 750 3.00 -19.86 -28.74
C ALA A 750 3.55 -20.97 -29.65
N ALA A 751 4.64 -20.72 -30.37
CA ALA A 751 5.25 -21.71 -31.26
C ALA A 751 5.84 -22.92 -30.51
N ALA A 752 6.40 -22.71 -29.31
CA ALA A 752 6.94 -23.79 -28.48
C ALA A 752 5.83 -24.64 -27.84
N LEU A 753 4.76 -24.00 -27.37
CA LEU A 753 3.59 -24.65 -26.78
C LEU A 753 2.82 -25.47 -27.84
N ALA A 754 2.67 -24.96 -29.06
CA ALA A 754 2.09 -25.74 -30.16
C ALA A 754 2.87 -27.05 -30.44
N LYS A 755 4.21 -26.99 -30.40
CA LYS A 755 5.05 -28.20 -30.54
C LYS A 755 4.91 -29.15 -29.35
N LEU A 756 4.57 -28.65 -28.16
CA LEU A 756 4.36 -29.43 -26.96
C LEU A 756 3.04 -30.22 -27.05
N ALA A 757 1.95 -29.54 -27.45
CA ALA A 757 0.64 -30.15 -27.68
C ALA A 757 0.70 -31.32 -28.69
N VAL A 758 1.40 -31.16 -29.82
CA VAL A 758 1.61 -32.24 -30.81
C VAL A 758 2.33 -33.44 -30.21
N LYS A 759 3.31 -33.22 -29.33
CA LYS A 759 4.00 -34.31 -28.62
C LYS A 759 3.08 -35.00 -27.61
N THR A 760 2.15 -34.26 -27.01
CA THR A 760 1.16 -34.76 -26.06
C THR A 760 0.14 -35.65 -26.75
N GLU A 761 -0.44 -35.20 -27.86
CA GLU A 761 -1.32 -36.02 -28.71
C GLU A 761 -0.61 -37.31 -29.15
N LYS A 762 0.63 -37.21 -29.65
CA LYS A 762 1.42 -38.38 -30.05
C LYS A 762 1.67 -39.36 -28.90
N ARG A 763 1.76 -38.90 -27.65
CA ARG A 763 1.91 -39.78 -26.49
C ARG A 763 0.59 -40.48 -26.17
N LEU A 764 -0.54 -39.78 -26.30
CA LEU A 764 -1.88 -40.25 -26.01
C LEU A 764 -2.46 -41.17 -27.10
N SER A 765 -2.01 -41.06 -28.35
CA SER A 765 -2.41 -41.98 -29.44
C SER A 765 -2.04 -43.45 -29.20
N ARG A 766 -1.25 -43.72 -28.16
CA ARG A 766 -0.94 -45.08 -27.67
C ARG A 766 -1.99 -45.65 -26.72
N CYS A 767 -2.95 -44.83 -26.27
CA CYS A 767 -4.08 -45.29 -25.49
C CYS A 767 -5.03 -46.12 -26.36
N LYS A 768 -5.51 -47.24 -25.81
CA LYS A 768 -6.40 -48.19 -26.50
C LYS A 768 -7.79 -48.31 -25.88
N ASP A 769 -7.98 -47.87 -24.64
CA ASP A 769 -9.23 -47.98 -23.90
C ASP A 769 -9.47 -46.67 -23.13
N TRP A 770 -10.41 -45.87 -23.61
CA TRP A 770 -10.80 -44.60 -23.00
C TRP A 770 -11.98 -44.76 -22.01
N THR A 771 -12.49 -45.97 -21.85
CA THR A 771 -13.71 -46.22 -21.09
C THR A 771 -13.50 -45.91 -19.60
N GLY A 772 -14.32 -44.99 -19.07
CA GLY A 772 -14.32 -44.65 -17.64
C GLY A 772 -13.12 -43.83 -17.16
N LEU A 773 -12.30 -43.29 -18.07
CA LEU A 773 -11.26 -42.33 -17.70
C LEU A 773 -11.88 -41.01 -17.22
N ALA A 774 -11.30 -40.43 -16.18
CA ALA A 774 -11.70 -39.15 -15.62
C ALA A 774 -10.87 -37.99 -16.20
N GLY A 775 -11.15 -36.77 -15.76
CA GLY A 775 -10.51 -35.54 -16.25
C GLY A 775 -10.61 -35.42 -17.77
N CYS A 776 -9.52 -35.01 -18.41
CA CYS A 776 -9.42 -34.92 -19.86
C CYS A 776 -9.55 -36.27 -20.57
N GLY A 777 -9.41 -37.40 -19.87
CA GLY A 777 -9.68 -38.73 -20.42
C GLY A 777 -11.15 -38.95 -20.79
N ALA A 778 -12.08 -38.22 -20.17
CA ALA A 778 -13.51 -38.31 -20.44
C ALA A 778 -13.89 -37.88 -21.87
N THR A 779 -13.01 -37.14 -22.55
CA THR A 779 -13.16 -36.75 -23.96
C THR A 779 -13.16 -37.93 -24.94
N GLY A 780 -12.59 -39.08 -24.53
CA GLY A 780 -12.73 -40.34 -25.28
C GLY A 780 -11.73 -40.55 -26.43
N ASN A 781 -10.85 -39.59 -26.74
CA ASN A 781 -9.81 -39.77 -27.76
C ASN A 781 -8.55 -38.94 -27.49
N ALA A 782 -7.47 -39.25 -28.23
CA ALA A 782 -6.15 -38.66 -27.98
C ALA A 782 -6.05 -37.18 -28.32
N THR A 783 -6.72 -36.73 -29.38
CA THR A 783 -6.68 -35.36 -29.88
C THR A 783 -7.40 -34.43 -28.90
N ASP A 784 -8.63 -34.79 -28.52
CA ASP A 784 -9.44 -33.98 -27.60
C ASP A 784 -8.87 -33.99 -26.18
N ALA A 785 -8.33 -35.12 -25.72
CA ALA A 785 -7.65 -35.18 -24.42
C ALA A 785 -6.38 -34.32 -24.39
N ALA A 786 -5.61 -34.27 -25.49
CA ALA A 786 -4.44 -33.40 -25.59
C ALA A 786 -4.85 -31.92 -25.59
N ALA A 787 -5.90 -31.56 -26.32
CA ALA A 787 -6.46 -30.21 -26.35
C ALA A 787 -6.98 -29.79 -24.97
N CYS A 788 -7.69 -30.67 -24.27
CA CYS A 788 -8.17 -30.43 -22.90
C CYS A 788 -7.01 -30.20 -21.92
N ILE A 789 -5.96 -31.05 -21.93
CA ILE A 789 -4.78 -30.86 -21.07
C ILE A 789 -4.10 -29.51 -21.36
N ALA A 790 -3.90 -29.19 -22.64
CA ALA A 790 -3.28 -27.94 -23.03
C ALA A 790 -4.13 -26.74 -22.62
N SER A 791 -5.46 -26.81 -22.77
CA SER A 791 -6.40 -25.75 -22.41
C SER A 791 -6.46 -25.52 -20.90
N ASN A 792 -6.54 -26.58 -20.10
CA ASN A 792 -6.58 -26.45 -18.63
C ASN A 792 -5.28 -25.83 -18.11
N LEU A 793 -4.13 -26.30 -18.61
CA LEU A 793 -2.85 -25.71 -18.24
C LEU A 793 -2.70 -24.28 -18.76
N ALA A 794 -3.14 -24.00 -19.99
CA ALA A 794 -3.11 -22.65 -20.54
C ALA A 794 -3.93 -21.69 -19.68
N ALA A 795 -5.19 -22.02 -19.37
CA ALA A 795 -6.06 -21.18 -18.55
C ALA A 795 -5.43 -20.90 -17.18
N SER A 796 -5.11 -21.95 -16.41
CA SER A 796 -4.55 -21.75 -15.07
C SER A 796 -3.21 -21.04 -15.08
N ILE A 797 -2.33 -21.31 -16.06
CA ILE A 797 -1.00 -20.71 -16.11
C ILE A 797 -1.02 -19.30 -16.70
N ASP A 798 -1.86 -19.02 -17.68
CA ASP A 798 -2.07 -17.66 -18.16
C ASP A 798 -2.73 -16.82 -17.06
N ASP A 799 -3.66 -17.36 -16.27
CA ASP A 799 -4.15 -16.68 -15.06
C ASP A 799 -2.98 -16.39 -14.09
N PHE A 800 -2.12 -17.36 -13.83
CA PHE A 800 -0.94 -17.18 -12.98
C PHE A 800 0.05 -16.14 -13.52
N THR A 801 0.27 -16.10 -14.83
CA THR A 801 1.29 -15.24 -15.46
C THR A 801 0.79 -13.86 -15.87
N ALA A 802 -0.47 -13.71 -16.29
CA ALA A 802 -1.08 -12.42 -16.55
C ALA A 802 -1.25 -11.64 -15.25
N ALA A 803 -1.61 -12.34 -14.18
CA ALA A 803 -1.75 -11.75 -12.86
C ALA A 803 -0.37 -11.41 -12.28
N ALA A 804 0.63 -12.29 -12.44
CA ALA A 804 2.00 -11.98 -12.01
C ALA A 804 2.77 -11.05 -12.94
N TYR A 805 2.35 -10.84 -14.18
CA TYR A 805 3.07 -10.00 -15.12
C TYR A 805 2.04 -9.40 -16.07
N PRO A 806 1.24 -8.42 -15.60
CA PRO A 806 0.24 -7.78 -16.44
C PRO A 806 0.94 -7.32 -17.70
N THR A 807 0.48 -7.84 -18.84
CA THR A 807 1.01 -7.48 -20.15
C THR A 807 0.58 -6.06 -20.44
N GLY A 808 1.28 -5.09 -19.85
CA GLY A 808 1.40 -3.78 -20.45
C GLY A 808 2.16 -4.00 -21.75
N SER A 809 1.44 -4.01 -22.87
CA SER A 809 2.07 -3.89 -24.17
C SER A 809 2.96 -2.63 -24.17
N PRO A 810 4.20 -2.69 -24.69
CA PRO A 810 4.87 -1.51 -25.23
C PRO A 810 4.32 -1.13 -26.63
N GLU A 811 3.10 -1.53 -26.98
CA GLU A 811 2.52 -1.31 -28.31
C GLU A 811 1.48 -0.19 -28.24
N GLY A 812 2.00 1.03 -28.38
CA GLY A 812 1.22 2.26 -28.59
C GLY A 812 1.97 3.31 -29.41
N ASP A 813 3.08 2.95 -30.08
CA ASP A 813 3.71 3.81 -31.08
C ASP A 813 3.01 3.59 -32.44
N ALA A 814 1.88 4.28 -32.65
CA ALA A 814 1.26 4.43 -33.95
C ALA A 814 0.37 5.69 -34.03
N SER A 815 1.01 6.85 -34.23
CA SER A 815 0.62 8.02 -35.04
C SER A 815 0.79 9.36 -34.32
#